data_AF-A0A6G1RH91-F1
#
_entry.id   AF-A0A6G1RH91-F1
#
_cell.length_a   1.000
_cell.length_b   1.000
_cell.length_c   1.000
_cell.angle_alpha   90.00
_cell.angle_beta   90.00
_cell.angle_gamma   90.00
#
_symmetry.space_group_name_H-M   'P 1'
#
loop_
_entity.id
_entity.type
_entity.pdbx_description
1 polymer ?
#
loop_
_entity_poly.entity_id
_entity_poly.type
_entity_poly.pdbx_seq_one_letter_code
_entity_poly.pdbx_strand_id
1 'polypeptide(L)'
;MLPGAGCMAASQDGPWGEGDEDPAPAKLGASHGPLGAQPQPGSLVQTCLLRDLGMGSLAQTQTLRDFEQHLNDLKKENFSLKLRIYFLEERVQQKGEGSRDDVYRRNIELKVEVESLKRELQEKQQALDNTWVAAENQTTRSQAALRQQYEERQRESEHVYELLENKIQLLQEEARLARNEAEQATALARAEAERCQELAGKLKEAARMKEEGRSDDGCSAMAQRRIEELTQELAASNQLVEMLSAEKRDLQQRLEEPLSVAGQNSQDERQQLPPGDPAMGEHMSDLRAAELQGKIQQFEAANKLLQDKVNELNFELKSAQETSQRQDRTIQSLNEALKSKDSKAEELYHIIEGQNETMAKLQDMLHRSHLGQLQMSESSLSSQEEQMSLLELQNTLFCTKLEVKKLKRAQRQKEHQLAEARRAAQLLETMVHEEEQQKEATWKHNQELRAVVQQLQAEMQDKAQQLQTVEWEKSRELQAQELRAQRLSQHLARKEQLLQETRELLHCQQNLEKCPAAMNAMLEKLQQRVSDRDAALERAVDEKFCALEKKEQELQQLHLSVRARGSDLETLRNVLSSNEATIHSLESLLKAKTLELEQVSATCQNLRWLKEEIEAKSCSRQKEQEGIIQQLQTCLHDRNKEVEELTATLLCKLGPEQSEVAEQLCLRLQHKEKMLQDLLSDRNRQTVEHDAEIQELLLAVSTKEQQSRAAAEKMAHALAERSCELQLLRQHVLGKEPLGTQLAGAALVKQDKQPIQEMVQRACGATAIASPAQGDSSCRTEGVMMSAEELEKDLVNTKEELELMAKKERESRRELTALQSVVAAQEEELQVQASDIESLTRTIQIKEDLIKDLQMQLVDPEEIPAMERLTQEVLMLREKVAIQESQGQEATGSRKQQLLQVLEGLVAERSRLNEALQAERQLYGSLVKFHTHPDSAARDHTLQVELEGLQDLRGQLEEALGRSLECLSRLETQGTIGGGEQERVRVLPQHAF
;
A
#
# COMPACT_ATOMS: atom_id res chain seq x y z
N MET A 1 13.51 47.18 44.50
CA MET A 1 12.70 46.96 45.72
C MET A 1 11.92 45.66 45.53
N LEU A 2 12.25 44.63 46.32
CA LEU A 2 11.35 43.54 46.69
C LEU A 2 10.32 44.08 47.72
N PRO A 3 9.13 43.47 47.91
CA PRO A 3 8.94 42.07 48.31
C PRO A 3 7.87 41.31 47.49
N GLY A 4 7.79 39.99 47.47
CA GLY A 4 8.35 38.98 48.36
C GLY A 4 7.23 38.17 49.02
N ALA A 5 7.35 36.85 48.90
CA ALA A 5 6.69 35.78 49.67
C ALA A 5 5.17 35.57 49.46
N GLY A 6 4.66 34.33 49.41
CA GLY A 6 5.24 33.04 49.74
C GLY A 6 4.25 32.17 50.53
N CYS A 7 4.57 30.88 50.56
CA CYS A 7 4.00 29.77 51.34
C CYS A 7 2.81 29.03 50.69
N MET A 8 2.96 27.78 50.25
CA MET A 8 3.41 26.53 50.90
C MET A 8 2.28 25.78 51.65
N ALA A 9 2.15 24.50 51.29
CA ALA A 9 2.15 23.30 52.16
C ALA A 9 1.04 22.32 51.70
N ALA A 10 1.40 21.16 51.16
CA ALA A 10 1.69 19.89 51.86
C ALA A 10 0.49 18.93 51.66
N SER A 11 0.63 17.84 50.91
CA SER A 11 1.23 16.55 51.31
C SER A 11 0.48 15.91 52.48
N GLN A 12 -0.22 14.80 52.24
CA GLN A 12 0.16 13.45 52.70
C GLN A 12 -0.99 12.44 52.60
N ASP A 13 -0.62 11.27 52.07
CA ASP A 13 -0.92 9.92 52.58
C ASP A 13 -2.35 9.34 52.43
N GLY A 14 -2.45 8.29 51.61
CA GLY A 14 -3.29 7.12 51.90
C GLY A 14 -2.68 6.27 53.03
N PRO A 15 -3.04 4.99 53.27
CA PRO A 15 -3.90 4.07 52.53
C PRO A 15 -4.86 3.26 53.46
N TRP A 16 -5.21 2.02 53.04
CA TRP A 16 -6.17 1.02 53.59
C TRP A 16 -7.62 1.27 53.15
N GLY A 17 -8.36 0.35 52.51
CA GLY A 17 -8.19 -1.08 52.31
C GLY A 17 -9.51 -1.78 52.67
N GLU A 18 -10.38 -1.98 51.69
CA GLU A 18 -11.58 -2.85 51.65
C GLU A 18 -12.00 -2.79 50.16
N GLY A 19 -12.05 -3.84 49.36
CA GLY A 19 -12.49 -5.21 49.64
C GLY A 19 -13.91 -5.36 49.14
N ASP A 20 -14.11 -5.50 47.83
CA ASP A 20 -15.41 -5.93 47.28
C ASP A 20 -15.16 -6.89 46.10
N GLU A 21 -15.61 -8.12 46.31
CA GLU A 21 -15.51 -9.27 45.41
C GLU A 21 -16.65 -9.29 44.38
N ASP A 22 -16.34 -9.79 43.20
CA ASP A 22 -17.28 -10.34 42.22
C ASP A 22 -18.24 -11.38 42.82
N PRO A 23 -19.42 -11.55 42.23
CA PRO A 23 -20.06 -12.86 42.21
C PRO A 23 -20.38 -13.29 40.77
N ALA A 24 -19.66 -14.30 40.30
CA ALA A 24 -20.06 -15.18 39.21
C ALA A 24 -19.97 -16.65 39.72
N PRO A 25 -20.70 -17.60 39.12
CA PRO A 25 -21.67 -18.42 39.84
C PRO A 25 -21.11 -19.76 40.33
N ALA A 26 -21.69 -20.25 41.43
CA ALA A 26 -21.40 -21.56 42.01
C ALA A 26 -21.87 -22.72 41.10
N LYS A 27 -20.94 -23.63 40.78
CA LYS A 27 -21.23 -25.05 40.48
C LYS A 27 -20.93 -25.86 41.75
N LEU A 28 -21.90 -26.65 42.23
CA LEU A 28 -21.67 -27.89 42.99
C LEU A 28 -22.97 -28.70 43.05
N GLY A 29 -22.86 -30.02 42.92
CA GLY A 29 -23.78 -30.95 43.59
C GLY A 29 -24.69 -31.79 42.70
N ALA A 30 -24.18 -32.97 42.32
CA ALA A 30 -24.95 -34.10 41.82
C ALA A 30 -26.06 -34.55 42.80
N SER A 31 -27.18 -35.04 42.26
CA SER A 31 -28.01 -36.04 42.93
C SER A 31 -28.70 -36.94 41.90
N HIS A 32 -28.52 -38.24 42.10
CA HIS A 32 -29.20 -39.34 41.49
C HIS A 32 -30.68 -39.40 41.92
N GLY A 33 -31.57 -39.89 41.04
CA GLY A 33 -32.74 -40.66 41.47
C GLY A 33 -34.00 -40.50 40.59
N PRO A 34 -34.83 -41.55 40.43
CA PRO A 34 -35.46 -41.86 39.15
C PRO A 34 -36.99 -42.07 39.18
N LEU A 35 -37.55 -42.37 37.99
CA LEU A 35 -38.68 -43.27 37.70
C LEU A 35 -40.11 -42.92 38.17
N GLY A 36 -40.99 -42.84 37.16
CA GLY A 36 -42.22 -43.66 37.14
C GLY A 36 -43.54 -42.97 37.47
N ALA A 37 -44.34 -42.67 36.44
CA ALA A 37 -45.80 -42.60 36.56
C ALA A 37 -46.47 -43.02 35.25
N GLN A 38 -46.69 -44.32 35.11
CA GLN A 38 -47.71 -44.91 34.25
C GLN A 38 -49.11 -44.45 34.71
N PRO A 39 -50.02 -44.05 33.81
CA PRO A 39 -51.45 -44.04 34.10
C PRO A 39 -52.02 -45.44 33.90
N GLN A 40 -52.76 -45.92 34.90
CA GLN A 40 -53.49 -47.19 34.85
C GLN A 40 -54.63 -47.18 33.80
N PRO A 41 -54.95 -48.33 33.19
CA PRO A 41 -56.11 -48.49 32.33
C PRO A 41 -57.39 -48.72 33.16
N GLY A 42 -58.35 -47.79 33.04
CA GLY A 42 -59.68 -47.89 33.63
C GLY A 42 -60.62 -48.79 32.82
N SER A 43 -61.02 -49.89 33.44
CA SER A 43 -62.29 -50.64 33.35
C SER A 43 -63.07 -50.62 32.02
N LEU A 44 -63.03 -51.76 31.35
CA LEU A 44 -64.02 -52.24 30.36
C LEU A 44 -65.46 -52.02 30.83
N VAL A 45 -66.26 -51.37 29.98
CA VAL A 45 -67.72 -51.33 30.07
C VAL A 45 -68.26 -52.70 29.68
N GLN A 46 -68.86 -53.38 30.65
CA GLN A 46 -69.52 -54.67 30.48
C GLN A 46 -70.93 -54.44 29.91
N THR A 47 -71.10 -54.66 28.61
CA THR A 47 -72.39 -54.64 27.93
C THR A 47 -73.15 -55.94 28.25
N CYS A 48 -74.01 -55.92 29.27
CA CYS A 48 -74.92 -57.03 29.56
C CYS A 48 -76.13 -57.02 28.60
N LEU A 49 -76.14 -58.00 27.68
CA LEU A 49 -77.32 -58.43 26.94
C LEU A 49 -78.33 -59.05 27.91
N LEU A 50 -79.53 -58.47 28.02
CA LEU A 50 -80.64 -59.05 28.77
C LEU A 50 -81.63 -59.69 27.79
N ARG A 51 -81.61 -61.03 27.83
CA ARG A 51 -82.48 -61.97 27.14
C ARG A 51 -83.57 -62.45 28.13
N ASP A 52 -84.76 -62.70 27.59
CA ASP A 52 -85.90 -63.48 28.13
C ASP A 52 -86.79 -62.84 29.22
N LEU A 53 -87.97 -62.37 28.80
CA LEU A 53 -89.19 -62.32 29.63
C LEU A 53 -90.17 -63.38 29.14
N GLY A 54 -90.18 -64.51 29.84
CA GLY A 54 -91.23 -65.51 29.76
C GLY A 54 -92.51 -65.01 30.45
N MET A 55 -93.62 -65.09 29.73
CA MET A 55 -94.97 -64.89 30.24
C MET A 55 -95.35 -65.99 31.24
N GLY A 56 -95.78 -65.61 32.44
CA GLY A 56 -96.34 -66.50 33.45
C GLY A 56 -97.38 -65.77 34.31
N SER A 57 -98.64 -66.02 34.01
CA SER A 57 -99.86 -65.47 34.63
C SER A 57 -100.10 -65.95 36.07
N LEU A 58 -100.64 -65.11 36.96
CA LEU A 58 -102.02 -65.26 37.51
C LEU A 58 -102.33 -64.16 38.55
N ALA A 59 -103.52 -63.54 38.42
CA ALA A 59 -104.01 -62.45 39.26
C ALA A 59 -104.49 -62.92 40.65
N GLN A 60 -104.11 -62.20 41.70
CA GLN A 60 -104.69 -62.27 43.06
C GLN A 60 -105.50 -60.99 43.32
N THR A 61 -106.77 -61.13 43.70
CA THR A 61 -107.70 -60.03 43.98
C THR A 61 -107.32 -59.28 45.26
N GLN A 62 -106.78 -58.06 45.13
CA GLN A 62 -106.48 -57.13 46.24
C GLN A 62 -107.75 -56.42 46.74
N THR A 63 -107.83 -56.12 48.03
CA THR A 63 -109.01 -55.46 48.63
C THR A 63 -108.92 -53.94 48.52
N LEU A 64 -110.07 -53.26 48.57
CA LEU A 64 -110.19 -51.81 48.31
C LEU A 64 -109.30 -50.95 49.24
N ARG A 65 -109.03 -51.42 50.47
CA ARG A 65 -108.17 -50.76 51.45
C ARG A 65 -106.68 -50.85 51.07
N ASP A 66 -106.26 -51.92 50.41
CA ASP A 66 -104.87 -52.11 49.96
C ASP A 66 -104.54 -51.10 48.84
N PHE A 67 -105.52 -50.79 47.98
CA PHE A 67 -105.36 -49.77 46.94
C PHE A 67 -105.21 -48.35 47.52
N GLU A 68 -105.93 -48.00 48.60
CA GLU A 68 -105.77 -46.70 49.26
C GLU A 68 -104.41 -46.56 49.95
N GLN A 69 -103.93 -47.64 50.58
CA GLN A 69 -102.61 -47.68 51.20
C GLN A 69 -101.51 -47.49 50.13
N HIS A 70 -101.57 -48.26 49.03
CA HIS A 70 -100.64 -48.13 47.91
C HIS A 70 -100.67 -46.73 47.28
N LEU A 71 -101.85 -46.11 47.15
CA LEU A 71 -101.95 -44.74 46.64
C LEU A 71 -101.26 -43.72 47.55
N ASN A 72 -101.40 -43.87 48.87
CA ASN A 72 -100.77 -42.97 49.83
C ASN A 72 -99.25 -43.14 49.89
N ASP A 73 -98.76 -44.38 49.81
CA ASP A 73 -97.32 -44.65 49.76
C ASP A 73 -96.71 -44.11 48.46
N LEU A 74 -97.39 -44.31 47.31
CA LEU A 74 -97.00 -43.69 46.04
C LEU A 74 -96.97 -42.16 46.12
N LYS A 75 -97.94 -41.52 46.79
CA LYS A 75 -97.92 -40.05 46.98
C LYS A 75 -96.71 -39.59 47.80
N LYS A 76 -96.35 -40.33 48.85
CA LYS A 76 -95.18 -40.02 49.68
C LYS A 76 -93.87 -40.21 48.92
N GLU A 77 -93.76 -41.31 48.17
CA GLU A 77 -92.61 -41.57 47.29
C GLU A 77 -92.50 -40.50 46.21
N ASN A 78 -93.62 -40.09 45.59
CA ASN A 78 -93.64 -39.05 44.57
C ASN A 78 -93.20 -37.69 45.13
N PHE A 79 -93.62 -37.35 46.35
CA PHE A 79 -93.18 -36.13 47.03
C PHE A 79 -91.67 -36.18 47.36
N SER A 80 -91.20 -37.31 47.87
CA SER A 80 -89.77 -37.54 48.16
C SER A 80 -88.92 -37.45 46.88
N LEU A 81 -89.39 -38.04 45.79
CA LEU A 81 -88.76 -37.97 44.47
C LEU A 81 -88.72 -36.54 43.96
N LYS A 82 -89.81 -35.76 44.07
CA LYS A 82 -89.83 -34.34 43.69
C LYS A 82 -88.78 -33.53 44.44
N LEU A 83 -88.64 -33.73 45.75
CA LEU A 83 -87.61 -33.04 46.54
C LEU A 83 -86.20 -33.46 46.10
N ARG A 84 -85.98 -34.76 45.86
CA ARG A 84 -84.69 -35.28 45.38
C ARG A 84 -84.31 -34.69 44.01
N ILE A 85 -85.28 -34.61 43.08
CA ILE A 85 -85.11 -34.02 41.75
C ILE A 85 -84.77 -32.53 41.89
N TYR A 86 -85.52 -31.78 42.70
CA TYR A 86 -85.28 -30.35 42.91
C TYR A 86 -83.84 -30.05 43.38
N PHE A 87 -83.35 -30.75 44.42
CA PHE A 87 -81.97 -30.54 44.90
C PHE A 87 -80.89 -31.04 43.93
N LEU A 88 -81.22 -32.00 43.08
CA LEU A 88 -80.31 -32.44 42.01
C LEU A 88 -80.23 -31.40 40.90
N GLU A 89 -81.36 -30.85 40.47
CA GLU A 89 -81.45 -29.79 39.47
C GLU A 89 -80.69 -28.53 39.93
N GLU A 90 -80.90 -28.10 41.19
CA GLU A 90 -80.21 -26.93 41.76
C GLU A 90 -78.69 -27.10 41.81
N ARG A 91 -78.18 -28.28 42.17
CA ARG A 91 -76.73 -28.55 42.15
C ARG A 91 -76.15 -28.67 40.74
N VAL A 92 -76.93 -29.15 39.78
CA VAL A 92 -76.49 -29.27 38.37
C VAL A 92 -76.45 -27.88 37.73
N GLN A 93 -77.43 -27.02 37.99
CA GLN A 93 -77.44 -25.63 37.50
C GLN A 93 -76.30 -24.79 38.07
N GLN A 94 -76.03 -24.87 39.38
CA GLN A 94 -74.92 -24.13 40.00
C GLN A 94 -73.54 -24.52 39.45
N LYS A 95 -73.31 -25.79 39.09
CA LYS A 95 -72.04 -26.23 38.50
C LYS A 95 -71.95 -25.98 36.99
N GLY A 96 -73.08 -25.98 36.29
CA GLY A 96 -73.13 -25.80 34.84
C GLY A 96 -72.94 -24.35 34.40
N GLU A 97 -73.45 -23.37 35.14
CA GLU A 97 -73.42 -21.95 34.74
C GLU A 97 -72.04 -21.31 34.95
N GLY A 98 -71.38 -21.54 36.08
CA GLY A 98 -70.04 -21.00 36.34
C GLY A 98 -68.97 -21.55 35.37
N SER A 99 -69.01 -22.85 35.07
CA SER A 99 -68.08 -23.47 34.13
C SER A 99 -68.30 -23.01 32.68
N ARG A 100 -69.52 -22.61 32.31
CA ARG A 100 -69.84 -22.21 30.93
C ARG A 100 -69.32 -20.80 30.62
N ASP A 101 -69.49 -19.87 31.56
CA ASP A 101 -69.04 -18.48 31.39
C ASP A 101 -67.51 -18.36 31.42
N ASP A 102 -66.82 -19.18 32.21
CA ASP A 102 -65.36 -19.26 32.20
C ASP A 102 -64.80 -19.81 30.88
N VAL A 103 -65.47 -20.82 30.29
CA VAL A 103 -65.10 -21.34 28.97
C VAL A 103 -65.32 -20.29 27.88
N TYR A 104 -66.41 -19.51 27.94
CA TYR A 104 -66.63 -18.42 26.98
C TYR A 104 -65.61 -17.29 27.13
N ARG A 105 -65.26 -16.87 28.36
CA ARG A 105 -64.18 -15.90 28.60
C ARG A 105 -62.86 -16.39 28.01
N ARG A 106 -62.46 -17.63 28.33
CA ARG A 106 -61.24 -18.25 27.80
C ARG A 106 -61.25 -18.32 26.27
N ASN A 107 -62.40 -18.63 25.65
CA ASN A 107 -62.53 -18.70 24.20
C ASN A 107 -62.39 -17.32 23.54
N ILE A 108 -62.91 -16.27 24.18
CA ILE A 108 -62.77 -14.89 23.70
C ILE A 108 -61.31 -14.44 23.83
N GLU A 109 -60.66 -14.68 24.97
CA GLU A 109 -59.24 -14.40 25.18
C GLU A 109 -58.37 -15.09 24.11
N LEU A 110 -58.56 -16.39 23.91
CA LEU A 110 -57.82 -17.15 22.89
C LEU A 110 -58.09 -16.65 21.47
N LYS A 111 -59.31 -16.20 21.16
CA LYS A 111 -59.60 -15.59 19.85
C LYS A 111 -58.88 -14.26 19.66
N VAL A 112 -58.82 -13.42 20.70
CA VAL A 112 -58.08 -12.15 20.66
C VAL A 112 -56.59 -12.40 20.51
N GLU A 113 -56.04 -13.38 21.24
CA GLU A 113 -54.64 -13.80 21.11
C GLU A 113 -54.35 -14.31 19.70
N VAL A 114 -55.18 -15.19 19.15
CA VAL A 114 -55.01 -15.71 17.77
C VAL A 114 -55.08 -14.58 16.74
N GLU A 115 -56.01 -13.64 16.86
CA GLU A 115 -56.09 -12.49 15.94
C GLU A 115 -54.94 -11.48 16.13
N SER A 116 -54.38 -11.35 17.34
CA SER A 116 -53.17 -10.56 17.57
C SER A 116 -51.96 -11.22 16.90
N LEU A 117 -51.77 -12.51 17.13
CA LEU A 117 -50.67 -13.28 16.54
C LEU A 117 -50.75 -13.32 15.01
N LYS A 118 -51.95 -13.37 14.43
CA LYS A 118 -52.14 -13.23 12.98
C LYS A 118 -51.69 -11.88 12.45
N ARG A 119 -52.07 -10.78 13.13
CA ARG A 119 -51.62 -9.43 12.75
C ARG A 119 -50.11 -9.28 12.87
N GLU A 120 -49.52 -9.74 13.97
CA GLU A 120 -48.07 -9.71 14.15
C GLU A 120 -47.33 -10.54 13.10
N LEU A 121 -47.87 -11.70 12.72
CA LEU A 121 -47.32 -12.51 11.63
C LEU A 121 -47.39 -11.78 10.29
N GLN A 122 -48.52 -11.13 10.00
CA GLN A 122 -48.70 -10.36 8.76
C GLN A 122 -47.79 -9.14 8.70
N GLU A 123 -47.64 -8.41 9.80
CA GLU A 123 -46.69 -7.28 9.92
C GLU A 123 -45.25 -7.74 9.73
N LYS A 124 -44.86 -8.88 10.35
CA LYS A 124 -43.53 -9.46 10.15
C LYS A 124 -43.31 -9.93 8.71
N GLN A 125 -44.33 -10.53 8.08
CA GLN A 125 -44.24 -10.90 6.67
C GLN A 125 -44.05 -9.67 5.78
N GLN A 126 -44.82 -8.61 6.00
CA GLN A 126 -44.69 -7.37 5.24
C GLN A 126 -43.33 -6.69 5.47
N ALA A 127 -42.81 -6.73 6.71
CA ALA A 127 -41.47 -6.24 7.01
C ALA A 127 -40.39 -7.05 6.27
N LEU A 128 -40.51 -8.38 6.24
CA LEU A 128 -39.61 -9.26 5.49
C LEU A 128 -39.67 -8.96 3.99
N ASP A 129 -40.86 -8.86 3.40
CA ASP A 129 -41.04 -8.55 1.99
C ASP A 129 -40.43 -7.18 1.64
N ASN A 130 -40.63 -6.17 2.49
CA ASN A 130 -40.00 -4.85 2.33
C ASN A 130 -38.47 -4.91 2.42
N THR A 131 -37.92 -5.66 3.39
CA THR A 131 -36.47 -5.84 3.50
C THR A 131 -35.88 -6.60 2.31
N TRP A 132 -36.62 -7.56 1.77
CA TRP A 132 -36.23 -8.32 0.59
C TRP A 132 -36.18 -7.43 -0.66
N VAL A 133 -37.22 -6.62 -0.90
CA VAL A 133 -37.25 -5.65 -1.99
C VAL A 133 -36.13 -4.61 -1.84
N ALA A 134 -35.84 -4.15 -0.62
CA ALA A 134 -34.72 -3.24 -0.37
C ALA A 134 -33.35 -3.88 -0.68
N ALA A 135 -33.15 -5.14 -0.28
CA ALA A 135 -31.93 -5.90 -0.57
C ALA A 135 -31.76 -6.19 -2.07
N GLU A 136 -32.85 -6.51 -2.77
CA GLU A 136 -32.85 -6.71 -4.22
C GLU A 136 -32.53 -5.40 -4.97
N ASN A 137 -33.12 -4.29 -4.54
CA ASN A 137 -32.81 -2.96 -5.07
C ASN A 137 -31.34 -2.56 -4.81
N GLN A 138 -30.78 -2.92 -3.66
CA GLN A 138 -29.37 -2.68 -3.37
C GLN A 138 -28.45 -3.55 -4.23
N THR A 139 -28.85 -4.80 -4.47
CA THR A 139 -28.11 -5.75 -5.33
C THR A 139 -28.14 -5.33 -6.79
N THR A 140 -29.28 -4.87 -7.30
CA THR A 140 -29.40 -4.36 -8.67
C THR A 140 -28.59 -3.07 -8.86
N ARG A 141 -28.57 -2.18 -7.85
CA ARG A 141 -27.71 -0.98 -7.85
C ARG A 141 -26.22 -1.33 -7.82
N SER A 142 -25.80 -2.27 -6.98
CA SER A 142 -24.39 -2.68 -6.93
C SER A 142 -23.96 -3.39 -8.22
N GLN A 143 -24.83 -4.21 -8.82
CA GLN A 143 -24.57 -4.81 -10.14
C GLN A 143 -24.50 -3.75 -11.25
N ALA A 144 -25.37 -2.73 -11.23
CA ALA A 144 -25.31 -1.64 -12.20
C ALA A 144 -24.03 -0.81 -12.06
N ALA A 145 -23.61 -0.50 -10.82
CA ALA A 145 -22.36 0.21 -10.56
C ALA A 145 -21.12 -0.59 -11.01
N LEU A 146 -21.10 -1.91 -10.76
CA LEU A 146 -20.04 -2.78 -11.26
C LEU A 146 -19.99 -2.78 -12.79
N ARG A 147 -21.13 -2.89 -13.48
CA ARG A 147 -21.20 -2.81 -14.95
C ARG A 147 -20.65 -1.48 -15.47
N GLN A 148 -21.03 -0.36 -14.85
CA GLN A 148 -20.49 0.96 -15.21
C GLN A 148 -18.97 1.03 -15.04
N GLN A 149 -18.44 0.53 -13.92
CA GLN A 149 -16.98 0.47 -13.71
C GLN A 149 -16.26 -0.40 -14.75
N TYR A 150 -16.86 -1.54 -15.14
CA TYR A 150 -16.29 -2.38 -16.20
C TYR A 150 -16.28 -1.64 -17.55
N GLU A 151 -17.37 -0.96 -17.90
CA GLU A 151 -17.44 -0.18 -19.14
C GLU A 151 -16.48 1.01 -19.12
N GLU A 152 -16.32 1.70 -17.98
CA GLU A 152 -15.35 2.79 -17.82
C GLU A 152 -13.91 2.28 -17.97
N ARG A 153 -13.55 1.18 -17.29
CA ARG A 153 -12.24 0.53 -17.44
C ARG A 153 -11.99 0.07 -18.87
N GLN A 154 -13.04 -0.39 -19.56
CA GLN A 154 -12.94 -0.76 -20.96
C GLN A 154 -12.67 0.47 -21.84
N ARG A 155 -13.40 1.58 -21.64
CA ARG A 155 -13.17 2.84 -22.37
C ARG A 155 -11.80 3.43 -22.09
N GLU A 156 -11.33 3.37 -20.85
CA GLU A 156 -9.97 3.79 -20.47
C GLU A 156 -8.92 2.93 -21.18
N SER A 157 -9.12 1.61 -21.23
CA SER A 157 -8.23 0.71 -21.96
C SER A 157 -8.23 1.01 -23.45
N GLU A 158 -9.41 1.20 -24.06
CA GLU A 158 -9.57 1.59 -25.46
C GLU A 158 -8.84 2.92 -25.74
N HIS A 159 -9.01 3.92 -24.88
CA HIS A 159 -8.32 5.21 -25.01
C HIS A 159 -6.79 5.08 -24.88
N VAL A 160 -6.29 4.23 -23.98
CA VAL A 160 -4.86 3.95 -23.86
C VAL A 160 -4.34 3.24 -25.13
N TYR A 161 -5.10 2.30 -25.69
CA TYR A 161 -4.74 1.67 -26.96
C TYR A 161 -4.68 2.68 -28.11
N GLU A 162 -5.68 3.55 -28.24
CA GLU A 162 -5.70 4.63 -29.23
C GLU A 162 -4.50 5.59 -29.05
N LEU A 163 -4.17 5.97 -27.82
CA LEU A 163 -3.02 6.84 -27.54
C LEU A 163 -1.69 6.16 -27.91
N LEU A 164 -1.55 4.88 -27.62
CA LEU A 164 -0.36 4.11 -27.99
C LEU A 164 -0.25 3.95 -29.50
N GLU A 165 -1.35 3.68 -30.20
CA GLU A 165 -1.39 3.62 -31.67
C GLU A 165 -0.99 4.97 -32.28
N ASN A 166 -1.55 6.07 -31.80
CA ASN A 166 -1.17 7.42 -32.24
C ASN A 166 0.31 7.71 -31.97
N LYS A 167 0.84 7.33 -30.80
CA LYS A 167 2.26 7.51 -30.48
C LYS A 167 3.16 6.67 -31.37
N ILE A 168 2.78 5.43 -31.67
CA ILE A 168 3.51 4.57 -32.60
C ILE A 168 3.51 5.19 -34.00
N GLN A 169 2.36 5.69 -34.48
CA GLN A 169 2.27 6.36 -35.78
C GLN A 169 3.16 7.61 -35.85
N LEU A 170 3.14 8.46 -34.81
CA LEU A 170 4.02 9.63 -34.73
C LEU A 170 5.50 9.26 -34.73
N LEU A 171 5.90 8.27 -33.93
CA LEU A 171 7.29 7.78 -33.91
C LEU A 171 7.71 7.16 -35.25
N GLN A 172 6.79 6.51 -35.96
CA GLN A 172 7.04 5.99 -37.31
C GLN A 172 7.24 7.11 -38.33
N GLU A 173 6.42 8.17 -38.26
CA GLU A 173 6.57 9.35 -39.12
C GLU A 173 7.86 10.13 -38.80
N GLU A 174 8.21 10.33 -37.53
CA GLU A 174 9.48 10.93 -37.12
C GLU A 174 10.68 10.12 -37.65
N ALA A 175 10.64 8.79 -37.50
CA ALA A 175 11.67 7.92 -38.04
C ALA A 175 11.75 8.00 -39.57
N ARG A 176 10.61 8.14 -40.27
CA ARG A 176 10.57 8.33 -41.72
C ARG A 176 11.17 9.67 -42.14
N LEU A 177 10.83 10.76 -41.43
CA LEU A 177 11.38 12.09 -41.68
C LEU A 177 12.90 12.11 -41.45
N ALA A 178 13.38 11.55 -40.33
CA ALA A 178 14.81 11.45 -40.04
C ALA A 178 15.57 10.63 -41.10
N ARG A 179 14.97 9.56 -41.63
CA ARG A 179 15.56 8.82 -42.77
C ARG A 179 15.64 9.67 -44.02
N ASN A 180 14.58 10.40 -44.37
CA ASN A 180 14.58 11.28 -45.54
C ASN A 180 15.62 12.40 -45.39
N GLU A 181 15.77 12.99 -44.20
CA GLU A 181 16.78 14.02 -43.92
C GLU A 181 18.20 13.45 -44.03
N ALA A 182 18.45 12.25 -43.49
CA ALA A 182 19.72 11.56 -43.63
C ALA A 182 20.02 11.26 -45.11
N GLU A 183 19.05 10.77 -45.87
CA GLU A 183 19.18 10.54 -47.31
C GLU A 183 19.51 11.85 -48.06
N GLN A 184 18.81 12.94 -47.77
CA GLN A 184 19.09 14.26 -48.35
C GLN A 184 20.50 14.76 -47.98
N ALA A 185 20.91 14.63 -46.72
CA ALA A 185 22.25 15.01 -46.28
C ALA A 185 23.33 14.18 -46.98
N THR A 186 23.11 12.87 -47.18
CA THR A 186 24.05 12.04 -47.94
C THR A 186 24.09 12.43 -49.42
N ALA A 187 22.96 12.80 -50.01
CA ALA A 187 22.91 13.27 -51.39
C ALA A 187 23.67 14.60 -51.55
N LEU A 188 23.47 15.55 -50.63
CA LEU A 188 24.21 16.82 -50.60
C LEU A 188 25.71 16.61 -50.40
N ALA A 189 26.11 15.72 -49.47
CA ALA A 189 27.51 15.40 -49.26
C ALA A 189 28.17 14.75 -50.49
N ARG A 190 27.44 13.89 -51.23
CA ARG A 190 27.93 13.34 -52.50
C ARG A 190 28.08 14.42 -53.57
N ALA A 191 27.08 15.30 -53.73
CA ALA A 191 27.16 16.40 -54.67
C ALA A 191 28.31 17.38 -54.34
N GLU A 192 28.57 17.64 -53.05
CA GLU A 192 29.70 18.45 -52.62
C GLU A 192 31.04 17.74 -52.84
N ALA A 193 31.12 16.42 -52.61
CA ALA A 193 32.31 15.63 -52.89
C ALA A 193 32.63 15.62 -54.40
N GLU A 194 31.61 15.47 -55.26
CA GLU A 194 31.73 15.59 -56.72
C GLU A 194 32.22 16.99 -57.11
N ARG A 195 31.64 18.05 -56.54
CA ARG A 195 32.11 19.44 -56.78
C ARG A 195 33.56 19.66 -56.34
N CYS A 196 33.96 19.11 -55.19
CA CYS A 196 35.34 19.16 -54.71
C CYS A 196 36.30 18.42 -55.65
N GLN A 197 35.89 17.28 -56.19
CA GLN A 197 36.66 16.53 -57.18
C GLN A 197 36.79 17.29 -58.50
N GLU A 198 35.71 17.91 -59.00
CA GLU A 198 35.74 18.77 -60.19
C GLU A 198 36.67 19.97 -60.00
N LEU A 199 36.58 20.66 -58.86
CA LEU A 199 37.47 21.78 -58.53
C LEU A 199 38.93 21.34 -58.44
N ALA A 200 39.21 20.19 -57.82
CA ALA A 200 40.54 19.61 -57.79
C ALA A 200 41.05 19.25 -59.20
N GLY A 201 40.18 18.78 -60.09
CA GLY A 201 40.46 18.57 -61.51
C GLY A 201 40.83 19.87 -62.23
N LYS A 202 39.99 20.91 -62.10
CA LYS A 202 40.22 22.24 -62.68
C LYS A 202 41.50 22.89 -62.15
N LEU A 203 41.83 22.72 -60.86
CA LEU A 203 43.08 23.20 -60.27
C LEU A 203 44.30 22.45 -60.83
N LYS A 204 44.21 21.13 -61.05
CA LYS A 204 45.27 20.34 -61.70
C LYS A 204 45.45 20.75 -63.16
N GLU A 205 44.37 21.02 -63.88
CA GLU A 205 44.41 21.55 -65.25
C GLU A 205 45.02 22.95 -65.29
N ALA A 206 44.62 23.86 -64.39
CA ALA A 206 45.22 25.19 -64.27
C ALA A 206 46.71 25.15 -63.88
N ALA A 207 47.12 24.17 -63.06
CA ALA A 207 48.52 23.92 -62.73
C ALA A 207 49.32 23.44 -63.95
N ARG A 208 48.74 22.54 -64.77
CA ARG A 208 49.34 22.13 -66.06
C ARG A 208 49.44 23.28 -67.05
N MET A 209 48.41 24.14 -67.14
CA MET A 209 48.44 25.35 -67.96
C MET A 209 49.46 26.40 -67.47
N LYS A 210 49.87 26.35 -66.18
CA LYS A 210 50.98 27.17 -65.65
C LYS A 210 52.36 26.59 -65.96
N GLU A 211 52.48 25.27 -66.12
CA GLU A 211 53.72 24.64 -66.62
C GLU A 211 53.94 24.87 -68.12
N GLU A 212 52.87 25.11 -68.88
CA GLU A 212 52.92 25.40 -70.33
C GLU A 212 52.48 26.84 -70.66
N GLY A 213 53.24 27.86 -70.21
CA GLY A 213 53.06 29.22 -70.75
C GLY A 213 53.65 30.37 -69.93
N ARG A 214 54.74 30.97 -70.43
CA ARG A 214 55.18 32.32 -70.01
C ARG A 214 54.17 33.37 -70.51
N SER A 215 53.42 34.01 -69.62
CA SER A 215 52.80 35.34 -69.79
C SER A 215 51.93 35.67 -68.57
N ASP A 216 52.34 36.65 -67.77
CA ASP A 216 51.75 37.01 -66.47
C ASP A 216 50.42 37.81 -66.53
N ASP A 217 49.85 38.09 -67.72
CA ASP A 217 48.69 39.00 -67.83
C ASP A 217 47.30 38.31 -67.84
N GLY A 218 47.22 36.98 -67.73
CA GLY A 218 45.95 36.23 -67.78
C GLY A 218 45.20 36.08 -66.45
N CYS A 219 45.88 36.22 -65.30
CA CYS A 219 45.31 35.90 -63.98
C CYS A 219 44.24 36.91 -63.51
N SER A 220 44.32 38.18 -63.91
CA SER A 220 43.39 39.22 -63.46
C SER A 220 42.00 39.11 -64.09
N ALA A 221 41.92 38.83 -65.40
CA ALA A 221 40.64 38.75 -66.11
C ALA A 221 39.80 37.52 -65.74
N MET A 222 40.44 36.39 -65.43
CA MET A 222 39.77 35.17 -64.96
C MET A 222 39.28 35.34 -63.51
N ALA A 223 40.05 36.02 -62.65
CA ALA A 223 39.61 36.37 -61.30
C ALA A 223 38.39 37.32 -61.32
N GLN A 224 38.39 38.30 -62.21
CA GLN A 224 37.27 39.25 -62.35
C GLN A 224 35.98 38.56 -62.82
N ARG A 225 36.04 37.70 -63.84
CA ARG A 225 34.86 36.90 -64.27
C ARG A 225 34.35 35.98 -63.18
N ARG A 226 35.26 35.38 -62.39
CA ARG A 226 34.87 34.51 -61.29
C ARG A 226 34.16 35.26 -60.16
N ILE A 227 34.56 36.51 -59.90
CA ILE A 227 33.88 37.38 -58.94
C ILE A 227 32.48 37.73 -59.47
N GLU A 228 32.33 38.05 -60.75
CA GLU A 228 31.03 38.37 -61.37
C GLU A 228 30.07 37.16 -61.36
N GLU A 229 30.57 35.95 -61.65
CA GLU A 229 29.80 34.70 -61.54
C GLU A 229 29.33 34.44 -60.10
N LEU A 230 30.24 34.56 -59.12
CA LEU A 230 29.89 34.38 -57.70
C LEU A 230 28.90 35.44 -57.21
N THR A 231 28.96 36.66 -57.76
CA THR A 231 28.01 37.73 -57.42
C THR A 231 26.61 37.43 -57.98
N GLN A 232 26.52 36.84 -59.18
CA GLN A 232 25.26 36.40 -59.77
C GLN A 232 24.69 35.16 -59.06
N GLU A 233 25.52 34.18 -58.70
CA GLU A 233 25.11 33.01 -57.92
C GLU A 233 24.59 33.42 -56.54
N LEU A 234 25.24 34.38 -55.89
CA LEU A 234 24.78 34.93 -54.60
C LEU A 234 23.45 35.68 -54.74
N ALA A 235 23.26 36.45 -55.81
CA ALA A 235 22.01 37.16 -56.07
C ALA A 235 20.84 36.19 -56.34
N ALA A 236 21.07 35.13 -57.11
CA ALA A 236 20.06 34.10 -57.37
C ALA A 236 19.69 33.32 -56.09
N SER A 237 20.68 33.00 -55.25
CA SER A 237 20.45 32.34 -53.95
C SER A 237 19.63 33.22 -53.00
N ASN A 238 19.92 34.52 -52.93
CA ASN A 238 19.15 35.46 -52.11
C ASN A 238 17.68 35.58 -52.55
N GLN A 239 17.40 35.54 -53.85
CA GLN A 239 16.02 35.54 -54.36
C GLN A 239 15.23 34.29 -53.96
N LEU A 240 15.87 33.12 -53.96
CA LEU A 240 15.23 31.87 -53.54
C LEU A 240 14.91 31.87 -52.03
N VAL A 241 15.80 32.43 -51.21
CA VAL A 241 15.58 32.59 -49.76
C VAL A 241 14.39 33.51 -49.49
N GLU A 242 14.23 34.61 -50.24
CA GLU A 242 13.06 35.48 -50.10
C GLU A 242 11.75 34.76 -50.44
N MET A 243 11.71 33.95 -51.51
CA MET A 243 10.51 33.17 -51.86
C MET A 243 10.14 32.16 -50.77
N LEU A 244 11.09 31.39 -50.27
CA LEU A 244 10.86 30.41 -49.19
C LEU A 244 10.41 31.10 -47.89
N SER A 245 10.91 32.31 -47.61
CA SER A 245 10.49 33.10 -46.46
C SER A 245 9.04 33.60 -46.57
N ALA A 246 8.54 33.82 -47.79
CA ALA A 246 7.16 34.22 -48.04
C ALA A 246 6.19 33.05 -47.88
N GLU A 247 6.55 31.87 -48.40
CA GLU A 247 5.75 30.66 -48.29
C GLU A 247 5.60 30.20 -46.83
N LYS A 248 6.64 30.37 -46.01
CA LYS A 248 6.59 30.14 -44.56
C LYS A 248 5.55 31.03 -43.85
N ARG A 249 5.40 32.29 -44.27
CA ARG A 249 4.43 33.23 -43.68
C ARG A 249 2.99 32.85 -44.03
N ASP A 250 2.73 32.43 -45.27
CA ASP A 250 1.39 31.99 -45.70
C ASP A 250 0.93 30.72 -44.97
N LEU A 251 1.84 29.78 -44.71
CA LEU A 251 1.52 28.56 -43.95
C LEU A 251 1.22 28.85 -42.48
N GLN A 252 1.90 29.84 -41.87
CA GLN A 252 1.62 30.26 -40.50
C GLN A 252 0.22 30.89 -40.37
N GLN A 253 -0.25 31.61 -41.38
CA GLN A 253 -1.56 32.27 -41.35
C GLN A 253 -2.74 31.30 -41.49
N ARG A 254 -2.54 30.13 -42.13
CA ARG A 254 -3.57 29.11 -42.31
C ARG A 254 -3.84 28.23 -41.08
N LEU A 255 -2.97 28.29 -40.07
CA LEU A 255 -3.08 27.50 -38.83
C LEU A 255 -3.91 28.20 -37.74
N GLU A 256 -4.34 29.46 -37.94
CA GLU A 256 -5.00 30.29 -36.92
C GLU A 256 -6.53 30.50 -37.08
N GLU A 257 -7.25 29.84 -38.00
CA GLU A 257 -8.72 29.95 -38.12
C GLU A 257 -9.49 28.80 -37.41
N PRO A 258 -10.34 29.07 -36.39
CA PRO A 258 -11.24 28.06 -35.78
C PRO A 258 -12.61 28.02 -36.48
N LEU A 259 -13.03 26.82 -36.92
CA LEU A 259 -14.37 26.53 -37.45
C LEU A 259 -15.46 26.67 -36.36
N SER A 260 -16.49 27.46 -36.64
CA SER A 260 -17.75 27.51 -35.87
C SER A 260 -18.93 27.79 -36.80
N VAL A 261 -19.36 26.81 -37.61
CA VAL A 261 -20.67 26.84 -38.29
C VAL A 261 -21.15 25.41 -38.56
N ALA A 262 -21.96 24.83 -37.67
CA ALA A 262 -22.89 23.74 -37.98
C ALA A 262 -23.89 23.55 -36.84
N GLY A 263 -25.04 24.22 -36.91
CA GLY A 263 -26.06 24.14 -35.86
C GLY A 263 -27.38 24.76 -36.25
N GLN A 264 -27.90 24.48 -37.44
CA GLN A 264 -29.28 24.79 -37.82
C GLN A 264 -29.78 23.72 -38.80
N ASN A 265 -30.82 22.97 -38.41
CA ASN A 265 -31.88 22.34 -39.24
C ASN A 265 -32.40 21.07 -38.57
N SER A 266 -33.58 21.13 -37.93
CA SER A 266 -34.55 20.01 -37.73
C SER A 266 -35.75 20.49 -36.88
N GLN A 267 -36.58 21.40 -37.40
CA GLN A 267 -37.92 21.68 -36.87
C GLN A 267 -38.86 21.86 -38.05
N ASP A 268 -39.32 20.76 -38.63
CA ASP A 268 -40.49 20.72 -39.49
C ASP A 268 -40.85 19.25 -39.74
N GLU A 269 -41.82 18.72 -38.98
CA GLU A 269 -42.69 17.60 -39.35
C GLU A 269 -43.61 17.26 -38.15
N ARG A 270 -44.60 18.10 -37.88
CA ARG A 270 -45.79 17.68 -37.12
C ARG A 270 -47.04 18.35 -37.68
N GLN A 271 -47.67 17.69 -38.64
CA GLN A 271 -49.08 17.88 -38.93
C GLN A 271 -49.65 16.67 -39.69
N GLN A 272 -50.88 16.29 -39.30
CA GLN A 272 -51.87 15.43 -39.97
C GLN A 272 -52.05 13.99 -39.46
N LEU A 273 -53.12 13.74 -38.66
CA LEU A 273 -54.34 12.94 -39.00
C LEU A 273 -55.31 12.82 -37.76
N PRO A 274 -56.58 12.35 -37.88
CA PRO A 274 -57.82 13.06 -37.45
C PRO A 274 -58.53 12.43 -36.21
N PRO A 275 -59.71 12.93 -35.75
CA PRO A 275 -60.21 12.71 -34.39
C PRO A 275 -61.07 11.45 -34.26
N GLY A 276 -60.78 10.62 -33.25
CA GLY A 276 -61.58 9.47 -32.85
C GLY A 276 -61.62 9.33 -31.32
N ASP A 277 -62.85 9.33 -30.79
CA ASP A 277 -63.35 9.00 -29.45
C ASP A 277 -62.60 9.49 -28.17
N PRO A 278 -63.29 10.23 -27.26
CA PRO A 278 -62.65 10.87 -26.10
C PRO A 278 -62.28 9.94 -24.94
N ALA A 279 -62.59 8.63 -25.00
CA ALA A 279 -62.30 7.69 -23.91
C ALA A 279 -60.97 6.91 -24.06
N MET A 280 -60.45 6.77 -25.29
CA MET A 280 -59.11 6.20 -25.54
C MET A 280 -58.04 7.27 -25.73
N GLY A 281 -58.44 8.53 -25.91
CA GLY A 281 -57.56 9.69 -26.04
C GLY A 281 -56.81 10.01 -24.75
N GLU A 282 -57.46 9.96 -23.59
CA GLU A 282 -56.82 10.23 -22.28
C GLU A 282 -55.77 9.16 -21.93
N HIS A 283 -56.08 7.86 -22.07
CA HIS A 283 -55.09 6.82 -21.78
C HIS A 283 -53.88 6.80 -22.74
N MET A 284 -54.07 7.16 -24.02
CA MET A 284 -52.96 7.26 -24.98
C MET A 284 -52.16 8.56 -24.81
N SER A 285 -52.79 9.65 -24.34
CA SER A 285 -52.09 10.89 -24.00
C SER A 285 -51.37 10.78 -22.66
N ASP A 286 -51.90 10.03 -21.69
CA ASP A 286 -51.23 9.67 -20.44
C ASP A 286 -50.05 8.73 -20.69
N LEU A 287 -50.18 7.73 -21.59
CA LEU A 287 -49.04 6.89 -21.97
C LEU A 287 -47.95 7.69 -22.68
N ARG A 288 -48.32 8.56 -23.63
CA ARG A 288 -47.37 9.45 -24.32
C ARG A 288 -46.76 10.49 -23.37
N ALA A 289 -47.51 10.99 -22.41
CA ALA A 289 -47.01 11.88 -21.37
C ALA A 289 -46.04 11.15 -20.43
N ALA A 290 -46.33 9.91 -20.04
CA ALA A 290 -45.44 9.07 -19.24
C ALA A 290 -44.17 8.68 -20.00
N GLU A 291 -44.26 8.37 -21.29
CA GLU A 291 -43.08 8.14 -22.16
C GLU A 291 -42.24 9.40 -22.32
N LEU A 292 -42.86 10.57 -22.53
CA LEU A 292 -42.15 11.85 -22.61
C LEU A 292 -41.53 12.22 -21.25
N GLN A 293 -42.22 11.96 -20.14
CA GLN A 293 -41.70 12.16 -18.78
C GLN A 293 -40.50 11.23 -18.51
N GLY A 294 -40.58 9.97 -18.93
CA GLY A 294 -39.46 9.02 -18.84
C GLY A 294 -38.27 9.45 -19.69
N LYS A 295 -38.52 9.94 -20.92
CA LYS A 295 -37.46 10.52 -21.78
C LYS A 295 -36.85 11.79 -21.17
N ILE A 296 -37.66 12.68 -20.60
CA ILE A 296 -37.17 13.87 -19.90
C ILE A 296 -36.30 13.47 -18.70
N GLN A 297 -36.74 12.51 -17.88
CA GLN A 297 -35.96 12.01 -16.75
C GLN A 297 -34.65 11.33 -17.21
N GLN A 298 -34.66 10.62 -18.33
CA GLN A 298 -33.46 10.05 -18.94
C GLN A 298 -32.50 11.13 -19.44
N PHE A 299 -33.01 12.18 -20.09
CA PHE A 299 -32.20 13.32 -20.52
C PHE A 299 -31.67 14.14 -19.33
N GLU A 300 -32.45 14.30 -18.27
CA GLU A 300 -32.04 14.95 -17.03
C GLU A 300 -30.95 14.14 -16.31
N ALA A 301 -31.07 12.82 -16.26
CA ALA A 301 -30.04 11.93 -15.73
C ALA A 301 -28.76 11.96 -16.58
N ALA A 302 -28.89 11.95 -17.91
CA ALA A 302 -27.76 12.08 -18.83
C ALA A 302 -27.07 13.46 -18.71
N ASN A 303 -27.84 14.54 -18.61
CA ASN A 303 -27.29 15.88 -18.37
C ASN A 303 -26.59 15.97 -17.01
N LYS A 304 -27.13 15.34 -15.97
CA LYS A 304 -26.48 15.28 -14.66
C LYS A 304 -25.16 14.53 -14.73
N LEU A 305 -25.13 13.39 -15.43
CA LEU A 305 -23.89 12.63 -15.64
C LEU A 305 -22.85 13.42 -16.45
N LEU A 306 -23.28 14.12 -17.50
CA LEU A 306 -22.39 15.00 -18.27
C LEU A 306 -21.90 16.18 -17.44
N GLN A 307 -22.74 16.76 -16.58
CA GLN A 307 -22.36 17.82 -15.65
C GLN A 307 -21.32 17.30 -14.65
N ASP A 308 -21.52 16.10 -14.10
CA ASP A 308 -20.59 15.47 -13.18
C ASP A 308 -19.26 15.13 -13.88
N LYS A 309 -19.30 14.66 -15.13
CA LYS A 309 -18.10 14.40 -15.94
C LYS A 309 -17.33 15.67 -16.29
N VAL A 310 -18.04 16.76 -16.61
CA VAL A 310 -17.43 18.08 -16.82
C VAL A 310 -16.81 18.59 -15.51
N ASN A 311 -17.44 18.36 -14.36
CA ASN A 311 -16.86 18.74 -13.07
C ASN A 311 -15.61 17.92 -12.74
N GLU A 312 -15.61 16.62 -13.04
CA GLU A 312 -14.47 15.73 -12.87
C GLU A 312 -13.29 16.14 -13.77
N LEU A 313 -13.54 16.35 -15.07
CA LEU A 313 -12.51 16.85 -16.00
C LEU A 313 -11.99 18.24 -15.60
N ASN A 314 -12.84 19.11 -15.05
CA ASN A 314 -12.40 20.39 -14.50
C ASN A 314 -11.53 20.22 -13.25
N PHE A 315 -11.78 19.21 -12.43
CA PHE A 315 -10.95 18.89 -11.26
C PHE A 315 -9.60 18.33 -11.69
N GLU A 316 -9.57 17.41 -12.65
CA GLU A 316 -8.34 16.88 -13.26
C GLU A 316 -7.53 17.97 -13.97
N LEU A 317 -8.19 18.87 -14.71
CA LEU A 317 -7.53 19.99 -15.36
C LEU A 317 -6.92 20.94 -14.32
N LYS A 318 -7.61 21.22 -13.22
CA LYS A 318 -7.08 22.04 -12.12
C LYS A 318 -5.90 21.36 -11.43
N SER A 319 -5.98 20.05 -11.17
CA SER A 319 -4.88 19.32 -10.55
C SER A 319 -3.65 19.25 -11.46
N ALA A 320 -3.84 19.04 -12.77
CA ALA A 320 -2.78 19.12 -13.79
C ALA A 320 -2.22 20.54 -13.93
N GLN A 321 -3.06 21.58 -13.84
CA GLN A 321 -2.62 22.97 -13.86
C GLN A 321 -1.80 23.31 -12.61
N GLU A 322 -2.19 22.82 -11.44
CA GLU A 322 -1.42 22.98 -10.20
C GLU A 322 -0.08 22.27 -10.27
N THR A 323 -0.01 21.05 -10.82
CA THR A 323 1.28 20.34 -10.98
C THR A 323 2.18 21.04 -12.00
N SER A 324 1.64 21.55 -13.12
CA SER A 324 2.38 22.38 -14.07
C SER A 324 2.88 23.67 -13.42
N GLN A 325 2.07 24.37 -12.62
CA GLN A 325 2.52 25.56 -11.90
C GLN A 325 3.59 25.24 -10.85
N ARG A 326 3.51 24.09 -10.16
CA ARG A 326 4.57 23.62 -9.27
C ARG A 326 5.87 23.38 -10.04
N GLN A 327 5.78 22.74 -11.21
CA GLN A 327 6.94 22.55 -12.10
C GLN A 327 7.52 23.88 -12.58
N ASP A 328 6.70 24.86 -12.97
CA ASP A 328 7.16 26.19 -13.39
C ASP A 328 7.88 26.94 -12.26
N ARG A 329 7.38 26.84 -11.01
CA ARG A 329 8.06 27.42 -9.84
C ARG A 329 9.42 26.75 -9.60
N THR A 330 9.51 25.44 -9.79
CA THR A 330 10.77 24.70 -9.70
C THR A 330 11.73 25.09 -10.83
N ILE A 331 11.23 25.26 -12.05
CA ILE A 331 12.05 25.71 -13.19
C ILE A 331 12.53 27.16 -12.96
N GLN A 332 11.69 28.03 -12.41
CA GLN A 332 12.08 29.40 -12.07
C GLN A 332 13.15 29.43 -10.98
N SER A 333 13.03 28.64 -9.91
CA SER A 333 14.03 28.58 -8.85
C SER A 333 15.37 28.01 -9.35
N LEU A 334 15.33 27.00 -10.23
CA LEU A 334 16.53 26.47 -10.89
C LEU A 334 17.16 27.51 -11.83
N ASN A 335 16.36 28.27 -12.58
CA ASN A 335 16.85 29.36 -13.44
C ASN A 335 17.48 30.50 -12.64
N GLU A 336 16.91 30.86 -11.48
CA GLU A 336 17.51 31.86 -10.59
C GLU A 336 18.82 31.36 -9.98
N ALA A 337 18.88 30.08 -9.58
CA ALA A 337 20.12 29.46 -9.12
C ALA A 337 21.20 29.45 -10.21
N LEU A 338 20.82 29.14 -11.46
CA LEU A 338 21.73 29.17 -12.61
C LEU A 338 22.24 30.59 -12.88
N LYS A 339 21.37 31.60 -12.91
CA LYS A 339 21.77 33.02 -13.06
C LYS A 339 22.71 33.49 -11.94
N SER A 340 22.48 33.05 -10.70
CA SER A 340 23.38 33.32 -9.57
C SER A 340 24.75 32.64 -9.74
N LYS A 341 24.77 31.43 -10.33
CA LYS A 341 26.03 30.73 -10.65
C LYS A 341 26.77 31.41 -11.81
N ASP A 342 26.06 31.87 -12.84
CA ASP A 342 26.64 32.62 -13.96
C ASP A 342 27.21 33.96 -13.50
N SER A 343 26.49 34.72 -12.65
CA SER A 343 27.02 35.96 -12.10
C SER A 343 28.25 35.73 -11.21
N LYS A 344 28.27 34.62 -10.44
CA LYS A 344 29.45 34.21 -9.67
C LYS A 344 30.62 33.84 -10.60
N ALA A 345 30.36 33.24 -11.77
CA ALA A 345 31.39 32.97 -12.76
C ALA A 345 31.93 34.26 -13.39
N GLU A 346 31.06 35.21 -13.76
CA GLU A 346 31.44 36.55 -14.24
C GLU A 346 32.28 37.33 -13.21
N GLU A 347 31.91 37.28 -11.93
CA GLU A 347 32.71 37.86 -10.85
C GLU A 347 34.10 37.22 -10.77
N LEU A 348 34.21 35.89 -10.91
CA LEU A 348 35.50 35.19 -10.96
C LEU A 348 36.32 35.59 -12.18
N TYR A 349 35.69 35.73 -13.36
CA TYR A 349 36.36 36.25 -14.54
C TYR A 349 36.91 37.67 -14.31
N HIS A 350 36.12 38.58 -13.71
CA HIS A 350 36.59 39.92 -13.37
C HIS A 350 37.71 39.93 -12.31
N ILE A 351 37.68 39.01 -11.35
CA ILE A 351 38.79 38.84 -10.38
C ILE A 351 40.06 38.40 -11.09
N ILE A 352 39.95 37.43 -12.02
CA ILE A 352 41.09 36.94 -12.81
C ILE A 352 41.64 38.07 -13.70
N GLU A 353 40.77 38.84 -14.36
CA GLU A 353 41.17 40.01 -15.15
C GLU A 353 41.88 41.07 -14.29
N GLY A 354 41.32 41.40 -13.13
CA GLY A 354 41.95 42.33 -12.18
C GLY A 354 43.29 41.83 -11.65
N GLN A 355 43.42 40.52 -11.39
CA GLN A 355 44.70 39.92 -11.02
C GLN A 355 45.71 40.00 -12.16
N ASN A 356 45.31 39.71 -13.40
CA ASN A 356 46.16 39.84 -14.59
C ASN A 356 46.62 41.29 -14.82
N GLU A 357 45.75 42.28 -14.61
CA GLU A 357 46.13 43.69 -14.65
C GLU A 357 47.14 44.06 -13.56
N THR A 358 46.96 43.55 -12.33
CA THR A 358 47.91 43.80 -11.25
C THR A 358 49.25 43.14 -11.53
N MET A 359 49.28 41.94 -12.12
CA MET A 359 50.51 41.30 -12.58
C MET A 359 51.19 42.11 -13.68
N ALA A 360 50.44 42.63 -14.65
CA ALA A 360 50.99 43.51 -15.69
C ALA A 360 51.58 44.80 -15.11
N LYS A 361 50.88 45.44 -14.15
CA LYS A 361 51.39 46.63 -13.44
C LYS A 361 52.64 46.34 -12.62
N LEU A 362 52.71 45.17 -11.96
CA LEU A 362 53.91 44.73 -11.23
C LEU A 362 55.08 44.45 -12.17
N GLN A 363 54.83 43.83 -13.33
CA GLN A 363 55.83 43.64 -14.37
C GLN A 363 56.33 45.00 -14.91
N ASP A 364 55.44 45.96 -15.17
CA ASP A 364 55.80 47.32 -15.60
C ASP A 364 56.60 48.09 -14.53
N MET A 365 56.21 47.98 -13.26
CA MET A 365 56.95 48.60 -12.15
C MET A 365 58.32 47.95 -11.94
N LEU A 366 58.42 46.62 -12.09
CA LEU A 366 59.70 45.92 -12.09
C LEU A 366 60.58 46.45 -13.23
N HIS A 367 60.05 46.56 -14.45
CA HIS A 367 60.78 47.12 -15.58
C HIS A 367 61.20 48.59 -15.34
N ARG A 368 60.33 49.42 -14.77
CA ARG A 368 60.65 50.83 -14.41
C ARG A 368 61.67 50.94 -13.27
N SER A 369 61.62 50.06 -12.28
CA SER A 369 62.58 50.02 -11.16
C SER A 369 63.97 49.63 -11.64
N HIS A 370 64.06 48.63 -12.51
CA HIS A 370 65.33 48.26 -13.15
C HIS A 370 65.86 49.40 -14.05
N LEU A 371 64.98 50.16 -14.71
CA LEU A 371 65.35 51.34 -15.51
C LEU A 371 65.80 52.54 -14.64
N GLY A 372 65.19 52.72 -13.47
CA GLY A 372 65.51 53.81 -12.52
C GLY A 372 66.76 53.56 -11.68
N GLN A 373 67.06 52.30 -11.32
CA GLN A 373 68.31 51.92 -10.66
C GLN A 373 69.55 52.13 -11.55
N LEU A 374 69.36 52.16 -12.88
CA LEU A 374 70.42 52.51 -13.83
C LEU A 374 70.65 54.04 -13.96
N GLN A 375 69.82 54.89 -13.33
CA GLN A 375 69.90 56.35 -13.49
C GLN A 375 70.30 57.16 -12.25
N MET A 376 70.32 56.60 -11.03
CA MET A 376 70.63 57.39 -9.82
C MET A 376 71.79 56.77 -9.02
N SER A 377 73.00 57.23 -9.35
CA SER A 377 74.21 57.06 -8.55
C SER A 377 74.37 58.26 -7.60
N GLU A 378 74.61 57.94 -6.33
CA GLU A 378 75.22 58.74 -5.27
C GLU A 378 74.54 60.05 -4.81
N SER A 379 73.88 60.01 -3.64
CA SER A 379 74.30 60.72 -2.40
C SER A 379 73.14 60.91 -1.41
N SER A 380 73.48 60.91 -0.11
CA SER A 380 72.68 61.24 1.11
C SER A 380 71.88 60.11 1.79
N LEU A 381 72.46 59.52 2.85
CA LEU A 381 71.94 58.37 3.60
C LEU A 381 71.14 58.70 4.88
N SER A 382 71.15 59.93 5.41
CA SER A 382 70.47 60.23 6.70
C SER A 382 69.06 60.85 6.58
N SER A 383 68.78 61.63 5.53
CA SER A 383 67.39 62.06 5.22
C SER A 383 66.55 60.92 4.64
N GLN A 384 67.21 59.85 4.21
CA GLN A 384 66.58 58.70 3.57
C GLN A 384 65.91 57.79 4.61
N GLU A 385 66.46 57.64 5.82
CA GLU A 385 65.90 56.73 6.84
C GLU A 385 64.57 57.23 7.45
N GLU A 386 64.45 58.51 7.79
CA GLU A 386 63.18 59.08 8.27
C GLU A 386 62.09 59.04 7.19
N GLN A 387 62.48 59.32 5.94
CA GLN A 387 61.57 59.27 4.80
C GLN A 387 61.17 57.84 4.43
N MET A 388 62.08 56.87 4.59
CA MET A 388 61.81 55.44 4.43
C MET A 388 60.87 54.92 5.52
N SER A 389 61.04 55.32 6.78
CA SER A 389 60.16 54.92 7.88
C SER A 389 58.73 55.46 7.74
N LEU A 390 58.60 56.71 7.26
CA LEU A 390 57.30 57.32 6.99
C LEU A 390 56.62 56.69 5.76
N LEU A 391 57.42 56.32 4.75
CA LEU A 391 56.93 55.54 3.61
C LEU A 391 56.50 54.13 4.02
N GLU A 392 57.23 53.47 4.91
CA GLU A 392 56.88 52.16 5.49
C GLU A 392 55.59 52.23 6.30
N LEU A 393 55.41 53.26 7.12
CA LEU A 393 54.17 53.48 7.88
C LEU A 393 52.98 53.78 6.94
N GLN A 394 53.20 54.55 5.89
CA GLN A 394 52.17 54.85 4.88
C GLN A 394 51.82 53.59 4.05
N ASN A 395 52.80 52.74 3.77
CA ASN A 395 52.62 51.49 3.05
C ASN A 395 51.89 50.44 3.91
N THR A 396 52.24 50.31 5.19
CA THR A 396 51.52 49.45 6.15
C THR A 396 50.08 49.92 6.40
N LEU A 397 49.84 51.24 6.51
CA LEU A 397 48.48 51.80 6.58
C LEU A 397 47.68 51.51 5.30
N PHE A 398 48.32 51.54 4.13
CA PHE A 398 47.67 51.22 2.87
C PHE A 398 47.34 49.73 2.75
N CYS A 399 48.28 48.84 3.11
CA CYS A 399 48.08 47.39 3.15
C CYS A 399 46.93 47.00 4.09
N THR A 400 46.91 47.53 5.31
CA THR A 400 45.84 47.28 6.29
C THR A 400 44.48 47.81 5.81
N LYS A 401 44.42 49.00 5.18
CA LYS A 401 43.18 49.50 4.55
C LYS A 401 42.70 48.61 3.41
N LEU A 402 43.62 48.03 2.63
CA LEU A 402 43.29 47.11 1.55
C LEU A 402 42.75 45.79 2.12
N GLU A 403 43.38 45.26 3.16
CA GLU A 403 42.93 44.06 3.89
C GLU A 403 41.55 44.25 4.50
N VAL A 404 41.29 45.35 5.19
CA VAL A 404 39.95 45.66 5.72
C VAL A 404 38.91 45.73 4.61
N LYS A 405 39.24 46.29 3.43
CA LYS A 405 38.34 46.29 2.27
C LYS A 405 38.12 44.88 1.71
N LYS A 406 39.15 44.03 1.66
CA LYS A 406 39.04 42.62 1.24
C LYS A 406 38.14 41.84 2.22
N LEU A 407 38.37 41.97 3.52
CA LEU A 407 37.58 41.32 4.57
C LEU A 407 36.11 41.77 4.56
N LYS A 408 35.84 43.07 4.39
CA LYS A 408 34.45 43.57 4.25
C LYS A 408 33.72 43.02 3.03
N ARG A 409 34.42 42.74 1.92
CA ARG A 409 33.82 42.10 0.75
C ARG A 409 33.57 40.61 1.01
N ALA A 410 34.53 39.92 1.62
CA ALA A 410 34.38 38.52 2.01
C ALA A 410 33.21 38.33 3.00
N GLN A 411 33.05 39.23 3.98
CA GLN A 411 31.93 39.21 4.91
C GLN A 411 30.57 39.33 4.19
N ARG A 412 30.43 40.29 3.26
CA ARG A 412 29.18 40.44 2.49
C ARG A 412 28.87 39.23 1.61
N GLN A 413 29.90 38.63 1.00
CA GLN A 413 29.72 37.37 0.27
C GLN A 413 29.26 36.23 1.19
N LYS A 414 29.80 36.14 2.41
CA LYS A 414 29.36 35.13 3.39
C LYS A 414 27.94 35.38 3.90
N GLU A 415 27.55 36.63 4.14
CA GLU A 415 26.18 37.00 4.51
C GLU A 415 25.19 36.65 3.39
N HIS A 416 25.55 36.89 2.12
CA HIS A 416 24.73 36.51 0.98
C HIS A 416 24.61 34.99 0.85
N GLN A 417 25.72 34.24 0.96
CA GLN A 417 25.71 32.77 0.95
C GLN A 417 24.84 32.20 2.07
N LEU A 418 24.87 32.81 3.26
CA LEU A 418 24.06 32.38 4.39
C LEU A 418 22.57 32.68 4.18
N ALA A 419 22.23 33.81 3.55
CA ALA A 419 20.85 34.13 3.18
C ALA A 419 20.32 33.25 2.04
N GLU A 420 21.16 32.86 1.08
CA GLU A 420 20.83 31.84 0.07
C GLU A 420 20.61 30.47 0.72
N ALA A 421 21.49 30.05 1.63
CA ALA A 421 21.35 28.78 2.35
C ALA A 421 20.09 28.72 3.22
N ARG A 422 19.73 29.83 3.90
CA ARG A 422 18.47 29.93 4.66
C ARG A 422 17.24 29.79 3.77
N ARG A 423 17.23 30.42 2.59
CA ARG A 423 16.14 30.28 1.62
C ARG A 423 16.04 28.87 1.08
N ALA A 424 17.18 28.24 0.76
CA ALA A 424 17.21 26.84 0.34
C ALA A 424 16.69 25.89 1.44
N ALA A 425 17.05 26.13 2.70
CA ALA A 425 16.54 25.36 3.84
C ALA A 425 15.02 25.50 3.99
N GLN A 426 14.48 26.71 3.89
CA GLN A 426 13.03 26.94 3.95
C GLN A 426 12.28 26.23 2.81
N LEU A 427 12.82 26.25 1.59
CA LEU A 427 12.23 25.54 0.46
C LEU A 427 12.26 24.01 0.68
N LEU A 428 13.36 23.48 1.20
CA LEU A 428 13.47 22.07 1.56
C LEU A 428 12.47 21.70 2.67
N GLU A 429 12.32 22.52 3.71
CA GLU A 429 11.32 22.33 4.77
C GLU A 429 9.89 22.28 4.19
N THR A 430 9.56 23.20 3.27
CA THR A 430 8.23 23.19 2.62
C THR A 430 8.03 21.95 1.75
N MET A 431 9.03 21.52 0.98
CA MET A 431 8.93 20.31 0.17
C MET A 431 8.79 19.05 1.04
N VAL A 432 9.54 18.96 2.14
CA VAL A 432 9.41 17.84 3.09
C VAL A 432 8.00 17.80 3.68
N HIS A 433 7.44 18.96 4.05
CA HIS A 433 6.09 19.01 4.58
C HIS A 433 5.01 18.62 3.55
N GLU A 434 5.16 19.07 2.30
CA GLU A 434 4.26 18.67 1.19
C GLU A 434 4.35 17.16 0.91
N GLU A 435 5.56 16.59 0.91
CA GLU A 435 5.79 15.14 0.75
C GLU A 435 5.19 14.32 1.91
N GLU A 436 5.28 14.82 3.14
CA GLU A 436 4.64 14.20 4.32
C GLU A 436 3.11 14.19 4.18
N GLN A 437 2.50 15.32 3.77
CA GLN A 437 1.06 15.39 3.53
C GLN A 437 0.63 14.44 2.40
N GLN A 438 1.42 14.33 1.34
CA GLN A 438 1.14 13.42 0.23
C GLN A 438 1.27 11.95 0.65
N LYS A 439 2.25 11.60 1.49
CA LYS A 439 2.36 10.28 2.12
C LYS A 439 1.17 9.97 3.01
N GLU A 440 0.68 10.94 3.78
CA GLU A 440 -0.51 10.74 4.62
C GLU A 440 -1.78 10.54 3.78
N ALA A 441 -1.97 11.33 2.72
CA ALA A 441 -3.10 11.17 1.80
C ALA A 441 -3.07 9.82 1.08
N THR A 442 -1.89 9.42 0.58
CA THR A 442 -1.72 8.10 -0.07
C THR A 442 -1.88 6.94 0.90
N TRP A 443 -1.44 7.09 2.16
CA TRP A 443 -1.67 6.09 3.20
C TRP A 443 -3.16 5.93 3.52
N LYS A 444 -3.91 7.03 3.67
CA LYS A 444 -5.38 7.01 3.87
C LYS A 444 -6.09 6.32 2.72
N HIS A 445 -5.74 6.68 1.47
CA HIS A 445 -6.33 6.02 0.30
C HIS A 445 -6.01 4.53 0.24
N ASN A 446 -4.77 4.13 0.56
CA ASN A 446 -4.40 2.71 0.66
C ASN A 446 -5.17 1.98 1.77
N GLN A 447 -5.43 2.64 2.90
CA GLN A 447 -6.24 2.07 3.98
C GLN A 447 -7.69 1.86 3.54
N GLU A 448 -8.29 2.85 2.86
CA GLU A 448 -9.62 2.75 2.28
C GLU A 448 -9.72 1.64 1.24
N LEU A 449 -8.73 1.52 0.35
CA LEU A 449 -8.65 0.43 -0.63
C LEU A 449 -8.56 -0.94 0.05
N ARG A 450 -7.75 -1.08 1.10
CA ARG A 450 -7.66 -2.32 1.87
C ARG A 450 -8.99 -2.68 2.52
N ALA A 451 -9.71 -1.69 3.07
CA ALA A 451 -11.03 -1.89 3.66
C ALA A 451 -12.05 -2.35 2.60
N VAL A 452 -12.08 -1.72 1.43
CA VAL A 452 -12.96 -2.11 0.31
C VAL A 452 -12.63 -3.51 -0.19
N VAL A 453 -11.35 -3.86 -0.34
CA VAL A 453 -10.93 -5.21 -0.75
C VAL A 453 -11.36 -6.25 0.27
N GLN A 454 -11.20 -5.99 1.57
CA GLN A 454 -11.66 -6.89 2.63
C GLN A 454 -13.19 -7.05 2.61
N GLN A 455 -13.92 -5.95 2.40
CA GLN A 455 -15.38 -5.99 2.29
C GLN A 455 -15.81 -6.82 1.07
N LEU A 456 -15.22 -6.59 -0.11
CA LEU A 456 -15.53 -7.36 -1.31
C LEU A 456 -15.17 -8.84 -1.16
N GLN A 457 -14.07 -9.16 -0.47
CA GLN A 457 -13.71 -10.54 -0.15
C GLN A 457 -14.76 -11.20 0.75
N ALA A 458 -15.26 -10.49 1.77
CA ALA A 458 -16.34 -10.99 2.62
C ALA A 458 -17.64 -11.19 1.83
N GLU A 459 -18.04 -10.21 1.01
CA GLU A 459 -19.24 -10.31 0.17
C GLU A 459 -19.15 -11.45 -0.86
N MET A 460 -17.96 -11.69 -1.42
CA MET A 460 -17.74 -12.82 -2.32
C MET A 460 -17.80 -14.17 -1.60
N GLN A 461 -17.25 -14.27 -0.38
CA GLN A 461 -17.37 -15.47 0.44
C GLN A 461 -18.82 -15.74 0.84
N ASP A 462 -19.56 -14.71 1.24
CA ASP A 462 -20.98 -14.81 1.59
C ASP A 462 -21.82 -15.27 0.39
N LYS A 463 -21.59 -14.70 -0.81
CA LYS A 463 -22.26 -15.12 -2.04
C LYS A 463 -21.91 -16.55 -2.43
N ALA A 464 -20.66 -16.97 -2.28
CA ALA A 464 -20.24 -18.35 -2.54
C ALA A 464 -20.94 -19.34 -1.59
N GLN A 465 -21.03 -19.00 -0.31
CA GLN A 465 -21.77 -19.80 0.68
C GLN A 465 -23.26 -19.85 0.35
N GLN A 466 -23.87 -18.71 -0.02
CA GLN A 466 -25.28 -18.67 -0.43
C GLN A 466 -25.55 -19.54 -1.66
N LEU A 467 -24.71 -19.47 -2.70
CA LEU A 467 -24.83 -20.33 -3.87
C LEU A 467 -24.72 -21.81 -3.50
N GLN A 468 -23.73 -22.18 -2.68
CA GLN A 468 -23.58 -23.55 -2.20
C GLN A 468 -24.81 -24.04 -1.42
N THR A 469 -25.42 -23.20 -0.58
CA THR A 469 -26.65 -23.56 0.14
C THR A 469 -27.82 -23.77 -0.81
N VAL A 470 -28.00 -22.88 -1.79
CA VAL A 470 -29.09 -22.99 -2.77
C VAL A 470 -28.90 -24.21 -3.67
N GLU A 471 -27.67 -24.50 -4.12
CA GLU A 471 -27.35 -25.70 -4.91
C GLU A 471 -27.63 -26.98 -4.12
N TRP A 472 -27.27 -27.01 -2.84
CA TRP A 472 -27.56 -28.14 -1.96
C TRP A 472 -29.07 -28.33 -1.77
N GLU A 473 -29.82 -27.25 -1.55
CA GLU A 473 -31.27 -27.28 -1.43
C GLU A 473 -31.94 -27.77 -2.72
N LYS A 474 -31.50 -27.27 -3.88
CA LYS A 474 -32.00 -27.70 -5.19
C LYS A 474 -31.71 -29.17 -5.46
N SER A 475 -30.50 -29.63 -5.15
CA SER A 475 -30.12 -31.04 -5.28
C SER A 475 -31.00 -31.94 -4.42
N ARG A 476 -31.28 -31.51 -3.18
CA ARG A 476 -32.17 -32.22 -2.27
C ARG A 476 -33.63 -32.21 -2.74
N GLU A 477 -34.11 -31.09 -3.29
CA GLU A 477 -35.45 -30.99 -3.89
C GLU A 477 -35.59 -31.92 -5.09
N LEU A 478 -34.62 -31.94 -6.01
CA LEU A 478 -34.60 -32.82 -7.17
C LEU A 478 -34.60 -34.29 -6.75
N GLN A 479 -33.76 -34.67 -5.79
CA GLN A 479 -33.74 -36.04 -5.26
C GLN A 479 -35.09 -36.42 -4.63
N ALA A 480 -35.73 -35.50 -3.91
CA ALA A 480 -37.05 -35.74 -3.34
C ALA A 480 -38.14 -35.88 -4.42
N GLN A 481 -38.07 -35.09 -5.49
CA GLN A 481 -38.97 -35.19 -6.64
C GLN A 481 -38.77 -36.52 -7.40
N GLU A 482 -37.53 -36.94 -7.62
CA GLU A 482 -37.22 -38.19 -8.29
C GLU A 482 -37.72 -39.42 -7.49
N LEU A 483 -37.51 -39.42 -6.17
CA LEU A 483 -38.08 -40.44 -5.28
C LEU A 483 -39.61 -40.45 -5.28
N ARG A 484 -40.27 -39.30 -5.45
CA ARG A 484 -41.73 -39.23 -5.61
C ARG A 484 -42.17 -39.78 -6.95
N ALA A 485 -41.48 -39.44 -8.04
CA ALA A 485 -41.76 -39.96 -9.38
C ALA A 485 -41.62 -41.49 -9.39
N GLN A 486 -40.54 -42.05 -8.84
CA GLN A 486 -40.34 -43.49 -8.72
C GLN A 486 -41.47 -44.18 -7.94
N ARG A 487 -41.90 -43.59 -6.81
CA ARG A 487 -43.05 -44.12 -6.05
C ARG A 487 -44.35 -44.08 -6.86
N LEU A 488 -44.61 -42.98 -7.56
CA LEU A 488 -45.80 -42.86 -8.41
C LEU A 488 -45.78 -43.90 -9.54
N SER A 489 -44.63 -44.13 -10.19
CA SER A 489 -44.47 -45.17 -11.20
C SER A 489 -44.74 -46.57 -10.63
N GLN A 490 -44.23 -46.88 -9.44
CA GLN A 490 -44.54 -48.15 -8.76
C GLN A 490 -46.02 -48.29 -8.40
N HIS A 491 -46.66 -47.22 -7.94
CA HIS A 491 -48.10 -47.23 -7.65
C HIS A 491 -48.94 -47.38 -8.93
N LEU A 492 -48.53 -46.76 -10.03
CA LEU A 492 -49.19 -46.88 -11.32
C LEU A 492 -49.09 -48.32 -11.85
N ALA A 493 -47.90 -48.93 -11.83
CA ALA A 493 -47.71 -50.33 -12.20
C ALA A 493 -48.56 -51.29 -11.35
N ARG A 494 -48.66 -51.06 -10.04
CA ARG A 494 -49.54 -51.85 -9.14
C ARG A 494 -51.02 -51.68 -9.50
N LYS A 495 -51.47 -50.46 -9.84
CA LYS A 495 -52.85 -50.22 -10.28
C LYS A 495 -53.14 -50.92 -11.61
N GLU A 496 -52.21 -50.90 -12.55
CA GLU A 496 -52.34 -51.61 -13.82
C GLU A 496 -52.46 -53.12 -13.61
N GLN A 497 -51.63 -53.69 -12.71
CA GLN A 497 -51.73 -55.09 -12.33
C GLN A 497 -53.10 -55.43 -11.72
N LEU A 498 -53.58 -54.63 -10.76
CA LEU A 498 -54.91 -54.83 -10.16
C LEU A 498 -56.04 -54.72 -11.19
N LEU A 499 -55.94 -53.79 -12.14
CA LEU A 499 -56.90 -53.69 -13.24
C LEU A 499 -56.89 -54.95 -14.11
N GLN A 500 -55.71 -55.50 -14.40
CA GLN A 500 -55.59 -56.76 -15.12
C GLN A 500 -56.24 -57.93 -14.37
N GLU A 501 -55.99 -58.05 -13.07
CA GLU A 501 -56.63 -59.07 -12.22
C GLU A 501 -58.16 -58.92 -12.14
N THR A 502 -58.68 -57.69 -12.09
CA THR A 502 -60.14 -57.47 -12.13
C THR A 502 -60.75 -57.87 -13.48
N ARG A 503 -60.05 -57.63 -14.59
CA ARG A 503 -60.49 -58.10 -15.92
C ARG A 503 -60.54 -59.63 -15.96
N GLU A 504 -59.56 -60.30 -15.38
CA GLU A 504 -59.54 -61.77 -15.27
C GLU A 504 -60.66 -62.31 -14.37
N LEU A 505 -60.95 -61.65 -13.25
CA LEU A 505 -62.08 -62.03 -12.38
C LEU A 505 -63.43 -61.85 -13.05
N LEU A 506 -63.62 -60.76 -13.80
CA LEU A 506 -64.82 -60.54 -14.61
C LEU A 506 -64.94 -61.60 -15.71
N HIS A 507 -63.83 -62.02 -16.31
CA HIS A 507 -63.80 -63.12 -17.26
C HIS A 507 -64.17 -64.46 -16.60
N CYS A 508 -63.69 -64.73 -15.39
CA CYS A 508 -64.12 -65.91 -14.61
C CYS A 508 -65.63 -65.86 -14.27
N GLN A 509 -66.18 -64.68 -13.95
CA GLN A 509 -67.60 -64.47 -13.66
C GLN A 509 -68.50 -64.74 -14.88
N GLN A 510 -68.05 -64.41 -16.10
CA GLN A 510 -68.78 -64.71 -17.34
C GLN A 510 -68.84 -66.22 -17.63
N ASN A 511 -67.88 -67.01 -17.10
CA ASN A 511 -67.82 -68.46 -17.25
C ASN A 511 -68.57 -69.22 -16.13
N LEU A 512 -69.15 -68.51 -15.17
CA LEU A 512 -69.81 -69.05 -13.97
C LEU A 512 -71.08 -69.86 -14.28
N GLU A 513 -71.77 -69.51 -15.38
CA GLU A 513 -72.98 -70.22 -15.83
C GLU A 513 -72.69 -71.63 -16.41
N LYS A 514 -71.41 -71.97 -16.65
CA LYS A 514 -71.03 -73.16 -17.41
C LYS A 514 -70.39 -74.29 -16.58
N CYS A 515 -69.84 -74.04 -15.38
CA CYS A 515 -69.21 -75.10 -14.57
C CYS A 515 -68.97 -74.73 -13.07
N PRO A 516 -69.27 -75.61 -12.09
CA PRO A 516 -68.99 -75.41 -10.66
C PRO A 516 -67.50 -75.18 -10.32
N ALA A 517 -66.59 -75.73 -11.13
CA ALA A 517 -65.15 -75.53 -10.95
C ALA A 517 -64.71 -74.06 -11.12
N ALA A 518 -65.44 -73.28 -11.93
CA ALA A 518 -65.19 -71.85 -12.11
C ALA A 518 -65.54 -71.03 -10.85
N MET A 519 -66.53 -71.47 -10.07
CA MET A 519 -66.88 -70.85 -8.78
C MET A 519 -65.79 -71.07 -7.74
N ASN A 520 -65.26 -72.29 -7.64
CA ASN A 520 -64.17 -72.59 -6.71
C ASN A 520 -62.89 -71.82 -7.07
N ALA A 521 -62.55 -71.75 -8.36
CA ALA A 521 -61.42 -70.94 -8.84
C ALA A 521 -61.59 -69.44 -8.54
N MET A 522 -62.81 -68.91 -8.56
CA MET A 522 -63.09 -67.53 -8.16
C MET A 522 -62.90 -67.33 -6.65
N LEU A 523 -63.42 -68.25 -5.82
CA LEU A 523 -63.26 -68.19 -4.37
C LEU A 523 -61.78 -68.28 -3.94
N GLU A 524 -61.02 -69.18 -4.56
CA GLU A 524 -59.57 -69.28 -4.36
C GLU A 524 -58.86 -67.98 -4.73
N LYS A 525 -59.22 -67.35 -5.86
CA LYS A 525 -58.67 -66.04 -6.24
C LYS A 525 -59.04 -64.93 -5.24
N LEU A 526 -60.25 -64.92 -4.70
CA LEU A 526 -60.65 -63.93 -3.68
C LEU A 526 -59.92 -64.16 -2.36
N GLN A 527 -59.77 -65.41 -1.93
CA GLN A 527 -58.98 -65.76 -0.74
C GLN A 527 -57.51 -65.37 -0.92
N GLN A 528 -56.93 -65.64 -2.11
CA GLN A 528 -55.58 -65.21 -2.44
C GLN A 528 -55.43 -63.68 -2.38
N ARG A 529 -56.38 -62.90 -2.92
CA ARG A 529 -56.34 -61.43 -2.84
C ARG A 529 -56.40 -60.89 -1.42
N VAL A 530 -57.19 -61.53 -0.54
CA VAL A 530 -57.23 -61.14 0.88
C VAL A 530 -55.89 -61.44 1.53
N SER A 531 -55.32 -62.62 1.29
CA SER A 531 -53.99 -63.01 1.79
C SER A 531 -52.88 -62.07 1.28
N ASP A 532 -52.89 -61.72 -0.01
CA ASP A 532 -51.90 -60.83 -0.63
C ASP A 532 -52.00 -59.41 -0.09
N ARG A 533 -53.22 -58.93 0.18
CA ARG A 533 -53.47 -57.63 0.80
C ARG A 533 -52.93 -57.60 2.23
N ASP A 534 -53.20 -58.64 3.01
CA ASP A 534 -52.76 -58.70 4.40
C ASP A 534 -51.22 -58.79 4.47
N ALA A 535 -50.59 -59.59 3.61
CA ALA A 535 -49.13 -59.65 3.47
C ALA A 535 -48.51 -58.33 2.95
N ALA A 536 -49.22 -57.56 2.11
CA ALA A 536 -48.78 -56.24 1.68
C ALA A 536 -48.88 -55.19 2.79
N LEU A 537 -49.90 -55.29 3.65
CA LEU A 537 -50.05 -54.43 4.82
C LEU A 537 -48.95 -54.71 5.85
N GLU A 538 -48.64 -55.98 6.13
CA GLU A 538 -47.53 -56.36 7.02
C GLU A 538 -46.20 -55.78 6.51
N ARG A 539 -45.86 -56.01 5.24
CA ARG A 539 -44.64 -55.43 4.64
C ARG A 539 -44.60 -53.90 4.72
N ALA A 540 -45.73 -53.22 4.47
CA ALA A 540 -45.79 -51.77 4.57
C ALA A 540 -45.59 -51.27 6.01
N VAL A 541 -46.09 -52.01 6.99
CA VAL A 541 -45.89 -51.71 8.42
C VAL A 541 -44.43 -51.91 8.81
N ASP A 542 -43.81 -53.03 8.41
CA ASP A 542 -42.40 -53.32 8.68
C ASP A 542 -41.47 -52.29 8.02
N GLU A 543 -41.73 -51.91 6.77
CA GLU A 543 -41.00 -50.85 6.07
C GLU A 543 -41.08 -49.50 6.83
N LYS A 544 -42.24 -49.19 7.43
CA LYS A 544 -42.41 -47.98 8.25
C LYS A 544 -41.63 -48.06 9.56
N PHE A 545 -41.60 -49.22 10.21
CA PHE A 545 -40.80 -49.43 11.42
C PHE A 545 -39.30 -49.31 11.13
N CYS A 546 -38.78 -49.99 10.10
CA CYS A 546 -37.38 -49.86 9.71
C CYS A 546 -37.00 -48.43 9.31
N ALA A 547 -37.91 -47.69 8.67
CA ALA A 547 -37.69 -46.27 8.36
C ALA A 547 -37.65 -45.40 9.63
N LEU A 548 -38.50 -45.68 10.62
CA LEU A 548 -38.48 -44.99 11.92
C LEU A 548 -37.20 -45.28 12.70
N GLU A 549 -36.73 -46.52 12.75
CA GLU A 549 -35.47 -46.88 13.42
C GLU A 549 -34.27 -46.16 12.81
N LYS A 550 -34.19 -46.07 11.48
CA LYS A 550 -33.15 -45.29 10.79
C LYS A 550 -33.22 -43.82 11.18
N LYS A 551 -34.42 -43.24 11.28
CA LYS A 551 -34.61 -41.85 11.70
C LYS A 551 -34.24 -41.63 13.16
N GLU A 552 -34.49 -42.61 14.03
CA GLU A 552 -34.05 -42.56 15.43
C GLU A 552 -32.52 -42.61 15.55
N GLN A 553 -31.86 -43.46 14.75
CA GLN A 553 -30.40 -43.52 14.67
C GLN A 553 -29.79 -42.21 14.14
N GLU A 554 -30.37 -41.63 13.08
CA GLU A 554 -29.97 -40.32 12.56
C GLU A 554 -30.13 -39.22 13.64
N LEU A 555 -31.24 -39.23 14.40
CA LEU A 555 -31.45 -38.29 15.51
C LEU A 555 -30.41 -38.47 16.62
N GLN A 556 -30.08 -39.70 16.97
CA GLN A 556 -29.02 -39.98 17.96
C GLN A 556 -27.66 -39.47 17.48
N GLN A 557 -27.30 -39.68 16.21
CA GLN A 557 -26.07 -39.15 15.61
C GLN A 557 -26.04 -37.62 15.60
N LEU A 558 -27.16 -36.97 15.26
CA LEU A 558 -27.28 -35.52 15.32
C LEU A 558 -27.10 -34.99 16.75
N HIS A 559 -27.69 -35.63 17.75
CA HIS A 559 -27.49 -35.26 19.15
C HIS A 559 -26.02 -35.35 19.58
N LEU A 560 -25.29 -36.38 19.13
CA LEU A 560 -23.84 -36.50 19.39
C LEU A 560 -23.03 -35.40 18.68
N SER A 561 -23.35 -35.09 17.42
CA SER A 561 -22.69 -34.02 16.68
C SER A 561 -22.92 -32.65 17.30
N VAL A 562 -24.17 -32.36 17.72
CA VAL A 562 -24.51 -31.12 18.43
C VAL A 562 -23.76 -31.02 19.76
N ARG A 563 -23.63 -32.13 20.49
CA ARG A 563 -22.83 -32.14 21.73
C ARG A 563 -21.36 -31.86 21.48
N ALA A 564 -20.76 -32.47 20.44
CA ALA A 564 -19.36 -32.22 20.08
C ALA A 564 -19.12 -30.77 19.67
N ARG A 565 -20.02 -30.20 18.84
CA ARG A 565 -19.97 -28.76 18.51
C ARG A 565 -20.16 -27.88 19.76
N GLY A 566 -21.01 -28.30 20.70
CA GLY A 566 -21.17 -27.64 21.99
C GLY A 566 -19.86 -27.59 22.78
N SER A 567 -19.11 -28.70 22.84
CA SER A 567 -17.78 -28.71 23.47
C SER A 567 -16.76 -27.84 22.73
N ASP A 568 -16.76 -27.85 21.39
CA ASP A 568 -15.85 -27.01 20.59
C ASP A 568 -16.14 -25.52 20.78
N LEU A 569 -17.42 -25.15 20.90
CA LEU A 569 -17.80 -23.77 21.21
C LEU A 569 -17.38 -23.37 22.62
N GLU A 570 -17.40 -24.28 23.58
CA GLU A 570 -16.95 -24.02 24.95
C GLU A 570 -15.42 -23.86 25.01
N THR A 571 -14.65 -24.67 24.27
CA THR A 571 -13.20 -24.49 24.15
C THR A 571 -12.84 -23.17 23.47
N LEU A 572 -13.54 -22.79 22.40
CA LEU A 572 -13.36 -21.50 21.73
C LEU A 572 -13.70 -20.32 22.66
N ARG A 573 -14.80 -20.40 23.43
CA ARG A 573 -15.13 -19.37 24.42
C ARG A 573 -14.03 -19.20 25.47
N ASN A 574 -13.44 -20.30 25.93
CA ASN A 574 -12.33 -20.23 26.90
C ASN A 574 -11.10 -19.53 26.29
N VAL A 575 -10.73 -19.87 25.04
CA VAL A 575 -9.64 -19.21 24.31
C VAL A 575 -9.93 -17.72 24.12
N LEU A 576 -11.16 -17.37 23.72
CA LEU A 576 -11.56 -15.98 23.56
C LEU A 576 -11.49 -15.21 24.89
N SER A 577 -11.93 -15.79 26.01
CA SER A 577 -11.81 -15.12 27.32
C SER A 577 -10.34 -14.94 27.75
N SER A 578 -9.47 -15.90 27.39
CA SER A 578 -8.03 -15.77 27.64
C SER A 578 -7.43 -14.65 26.79
N ASN A 579 -7.81 -14.54 25.51
CA ASN A 579 -7.36 -13.48 24.63
C ASN A 579 -7.92 -12.12 25.05
N GLU A 580 -9.15 -12.07 25.54
CA GLU A 580 -9.74 -10.87 26.11
C GLU A 580 -8.93 -10.41 27.32
N ALA A 581 -8.55 -11.31 28.23
CA ALA A 581 -7.70 -10.98 29.37
C ALA A 581 -6.31 -10.48 28.94
N THR A 582 -5.68 -11.10 27.94
CA THR A 582 -4.38 -10.62 27.43
C THR A 582 -4.50 -9.24 26.78
N ILE A 583 -5.53 -8.98 25.99
CA ILE A 583 -5.81 -7.66 25.41
C ILE A 583 -5.97 -6.61 26.51
N HIS A 584 -6.79 -6.87 27.53
CA HIS A 584 -6.97 -5.93 28.66
C HIS A 584 -5.66 -5.66 29.41
N SER A 585 -4.79 -6.68 29.57
CA SER A 585 -3.46 -6.49 30.17
C SER A 585 -2.54 -5.61 29.32
N LEU A 586 -2.57 -5.79 27.99
CA LEU A 586 -1.79 -5.00 27.05
C LEU A 586 -2.31 -3.56 26.97
N GLU A 587 -3.63 -3.35 27.00
CA GLU A 587 -4.24 -2.02 27.07
C GLU A 587 -3.86 -1.28 28.36
N SER A 588 -3.83 -2.00 29.49
CA SER A 588 -3.40 -1.44 30.78
C SER A 588 -1.92 -1.04 30.75
N LEU A 589 -1.07 -1.88 30.14
CA LEU A 589 0.34 -1.57 29.94
C LEU A 589 0.53 -0.37 29.00
N LEU A 590 -0.24 -0.30 27.92
CA LEU A 590 -0.24 0.84 27.00
C LEU A 590 -0.60 2.14 27.72
N LYS A 591 -1.68 2.14 28.51
CA LYS A 591 -2.08 3.30 29.33
C LYS A 591 -0.97 3.73 30.30
N ALA A 592 -0.32 2.77 30.98
CA ALA A 592 0.80 3.07 31.85
C ALA A 592 1.98 3.70 31.09
N LYS A 593 2.31 3.18 29.91
CA LYS A 593 3.37 3.73 29.05
C LYS A 593 3.03 5.12 28.50
N THR A 594 1.77 5.38 28.16
CA THR A 594 1.31 6.72 27.77
C THR A 594 1.49 7.72 28.90
N LEU A 595 1.12 7.36 30.14
CA LEU A 595 1.32 8.21 31.31
C LEU A 595 2.81 8.45 31.61
N GLU A 596 3.66 7.43 31.46
CA GLU A 596 5.13 7.59 31.58
C GLU A 596 5.66 8.58 30.52
N LEU A 597 5.18 8.49 29.28
CA LEU A 597 5.57 9.40 28.20
C LEU A 597 5.10 10.82 28.46
N GLU A 598 3.86 11.01 28.93
CA GLU A 598 3.35 12.32 29.36
C GLU A 598 4.19 12.91 30.49
N GLN A 599 4.56 12.09 31.48
CA GLN A 599 5.42 12.52 32.60
C GLN A 599 6.81 12.95 32.09
N VAL A 600 7.44 12.19 31.20
CA VAL A 600 8.72 12.56 30.59
C VAL A 600 8.59 13.82 29.73
N SER A 601 7.48 13.97 29.00
CA SER A 601 7.24 15.18 28.20
C SER A 601 7.13 16.43 29.08
N ALA A 602 6.45 16.32 30.23
CA ALA A 602 6.30 17.41 31.20
C ALA A 602 7.64 17.76 31.85
N THR A 603 8.46 16.77 32.22
CA THR A 603 9.80 17.05 32.78
C THR A 603 10.72 17.70 31.75
N CYS A 604 10.68 17.27 30.49
CA CYS A 604 11.42 17.90 29.39
C CYS A 604 10.97 19.36 29.14
N GLN A 605 9.69 19.67 29.24
CA GLN A 605 9.18 21.04 29.16
C GLN A 605 9.70 21.90 30.32
N ASN A 606 9.65 21.38 31.56
CA ASN A 606 10.16 22.08 32.73
C ASN A 606 11.67 22.35 32.65
N LEU A 607 12.45 21.37 32.15
CA LEU A 607 13.89 21.55 31.94
C LEU A 607 14.20 22.60 30.87
N ARG A 608 13.42 22.64 29.77
CA ARG A 608 13.55 23.70 28.76
C ARG A 608 13.28 25.08 29.35
N TRP A 609 12.21 25.23 30.10
CA TRP A 609 11.90 26.50 30.78
C TRP A 609 13.02 26.91 31.75
N LEU A 610 13.54 25.96 32.54
CA LEU A 610 14.65 26.23 33.46
C LEU A 610 15.93 26.66 32.71
N LYS A 611 16.22 26.02 31.56
CA LYS A 611 17.34 26.39 30.69
C LYS A 611 17.18 27.83 30.19
N GLU A 612 16.02 28.17 29.63
CA GLU A 612 15.72 29.52 29.13
C GLU A 612 15.84 30.58 30.25
N GLU A 613 15.37 30.25 31.45
CA GLU A 613 15.47 31.13 32.63
C GLU A 613 16.93 31.33 33.09
N ILE A 614 17.76 30.28 33.06
CA ILE A 614 19.19 30.38 33.38
C ILE A 614 19.93 31.21 32.32
N GLU A 615 19.60 31.03 31.04
CA GLU A 615 20.17 31.81 29.93
C GLU A 615 19.76 33.28 30.00
N ALA A 616 18.50 33.58 30.33
CA ALA A 616 18.07 34.97 30.56
C ALA A 616 18.82 35.62 31.73
N LYS A 617 19.05 34.86 32.81
CA LYS A 617 19.85 35.30 33.97
C LYS A 617 21.34 35.44 33.66
N SER A 618 21.90 34.64 32.77
CA SER A 618 23.30 34.80 32.34
C SER A 618 23.44 36.01 31.42
N CYS A 619 22.53 36.21 30.46
CA CYS A 619 22.53 37.39 29.58
C CYS A 619 22.37 38.71 30.35
N SER A 620 21.49 38.76 31.36
CA SER A 620 21.35 39.95 32.21
C SER A 620 22.61 40.22 33.04
N ARG A 621 23.18 39.20 33.70
CA ARG A 621 24.46 39.34 34.41
C ARG A 621 25.61 39.78 33.49
N GLN A 622 25.64 39.27 32.25
CA GLN A 622 26.65 39.67 31.28
C GLN A 622 26.48 41.15 30.88
N LYS A 623 25.25 41.62 30.63
CA LYS A 623 24.97 43.04 30.36
C LYS A 623 25.36 43.94 31.54
N GLU A 624 25.13 43.49 32.78
CA GLU A 624 25.57 44.21 33.98
C GLU A 624 27.10 44.30 34.06
N GLN A 625 27.81 43.19 33.81
CA GLN A 625 29.27 43.16 33.77
C GLN A 625 29.80 44.08 32.66
N GLU A 626 29.24 44.02 31.45
CA GLU A 626 29.59 44.90 30.33
C GLU A 626 29.33 46.37 30.68
N GLY A 627 28.21 46.67 31.37
CA GLY A 627 27.89 48.01 31.85
C GLY A 627 28.91 48.54 32.87
N ILE A 628 29.33 47.71 33.84
CA ILE A 628 30.37 48.06 34.81
C ILE A 628 31.70 48.31 34.09
N ILE A 629 32.08 47.45 33.14
CA ILE A 629 33.30 47.61 32.34
C ILE A 629 33.27 48.93 31.57
N GLN A 630 32.15 49.25 30.91
CA GLN A 630 31.98 50.53 30.19
C GLN A 630 32.09 51.73 31.13
N GLN A 631 31.50 51.66 32.33
CA GLN A 631 31.63 52.71 33.35
C GLN A 631 33.08 52.88 33.80
N LEU A 632 33.79 51.79 34.08
CA LEU A 632 35.19 51.83 34.48
C LEU A 632 36.09 52.38 33.36
N GLN A 633 35.86 51.98 32.11
CA GLN A 633 36.57 52.52 30.94
C GLN A 633 36.33 54.03 30.78
N THR A 634 35.09 54.48 30.96
CA THR A 634 34.74 55.92 30.89
C THR A 634 35.42 56.69 32.01
N CYS A 635 35.32 56.22 33.26
CA CYS A 635 35.99 56.83 34.40
C CYS A 635 37.51 56.89 34.24
N LEU A 636 38.13 55.81 33.73
CA LEU A 636 39.57 55.78 33.45
C LEU A 636 39.95 56.79 32.36
N HIS A 637 39.15 56.91 31.31
CA HIS A 637 39.38 57.88 30.24
C HIS A 637 39.27 59.33 30.73
N ASP A 638 38.22 59.65 31.50
CA ASP A 638 38.05 60.97 32.11
C ASP A 638 39.21 61.30 33.05
N ARG A 639 39.66 60.33 33.87
CA ARG A 639 40.83 60.48 34.75
C ARG A 639 42.11 60.73 33.96
N ASN A 640 42.32 59.99 32.86
CA ASN A 640 43.48 60.21 31.98
C ASN A 640 43.46 61.61 31.39
N LYS A 641 42.29 62.08 30.93
CA LYS A 641 42.12 63.43 30.40
C LYS A 641 42.41 64.51 31.46
N GLU A 642 41.93 64.33 32.69
CA GLU A 642 42.27 65.22 33.82
C GLU A 642 43.79 65.26 34.05
N VAL A 643 44.45 64.09 34.04
CA VAL A 643 45.91 63.99 34.22
C VAL A 643 46.65 64.66 33.06
N GLU A 644 46.21 64.49 31.82
CA GLU A 644 46.78 65.17 30.64
C GLU A 644 46.63 66.69 30.75
N GLU A 645 45.45 67.20 31.14
CA GLU A 645 45.18 68.63 31.35
C GLU A 645 46.05 69.22 32.49
N LEU A 646 46.19 68.49 33.60
CA LEU A 646 47.07 68.85 34.71
C LEU A 646 48.55 68.84 34.29
N THR A 647 48.96 67.84 33.50
CA THR A 647 50.33 67.73 32.99
C THR A 647 50.64 68.89 32.04
N ALA A 648 49.73 69.23 31.13
CA ALA A 648 49.88 70.37 30.22
C ALA A 648 49.97 71.71 30.98
N THR A 649 49.10 71.93 31.97
CA THR A 649 49.14 73.16 32.78
C THR A 649 50.38 73.29 33.65
N LEU A 650 50.95 72.18 34.15
CA LEU A 650 52.22 72.17 34.87
C LEU A 650 53.41 72.42 33.94
N LEU A 651 53.44 71.79 32.76
CA LEU A 651 54.49 71.99 31.76
C LEU A 651 54.58 73.46 31.32
N CYS A 652 53.44 74.15 31.15
CA CYS A 652 53.42 75.57 30.82
C CYS A 652 53.97 76.51 31.92
N LYS A 653 54.15 76.04 33.17
CA LYS A 653 54.63 76.86 34.29
C LYS A 653 56.12 76.68 34.61
N LEU A 654 56.83 75.79 33.90
CA LEU A 654 58.25 75.51 34.13
C LEU A 654 59.15 76.50 33.37
N GLY A 655 60.28 76.88 33.98
CA GLY A 655 61.34 77.67 33.31
C GLY A 655 62.16 76.80 32.33
N PRO A 656 62.95 77.39 31.41
CA PRO A 656 63.62 76.68 30.32
C PRO A 656 64.52 75.52 30.79
N GLU A 657 65.29 75.69 31.88
CA GLU A 657 66.12 74.60 32.44
C GLU A 657 65.30 73.47 33.10
N GLN A 658 64.11 73.76 33.61
CA GLN A 658 63.22 72.77 34.22
C GLN A 658 62.36 72.05 33.16
N SER A 659 62.12 72.70 32.02
CA SER A 659 61.44 72.13 30.85
C SER A 659 62.25 71.00 30.21
N GLU A 660 63.57 71.17 30.07
CA GLU A 660 64.47 70.13 29.52
C GLU A 660 64.48 68.86 30.39
N VAL A 661 64.48 69.01 31.72
CA VAL A 661 64.43 67.87 32.65
C VAL A 661 63.07 67.16 32.58
N ALA A 662 61.97 67.91 32.42
CA ALA A 662 60.63 67.35 32.26
C ALA A 662 60.48 66.58 30.94
N GLU A 663 61.02 67.09 29.83
CA GLU A 663 61.03 66.40 28.54
C GLU A 663 61.83 65.08 28.60
N GLN A 664 63.00 65.07 29.25
CA GLN A 664 63.78 63.85 29.45
C GLN A 664 63.03 62.80 30.30
N LEU A 665 62.29 63.25 31.32
CA LEU A 665 61.45 62.36 32.14
C LEU A 665 60.24 61.83 31.34
N CYS A 666 59.58 62.66 30.52
CA CYS A 666 58.50 62.23 29.63
C CYS A 666 58.99 61.19 28.61
N LEU A 667 60.14 61.41 27.97
CA LEU A 667 60.75 60.43 27.06
C LEU A 667 61.08 59.13 27.77
N ARG A 668 61.61 59.19 29.00
CA ARG A 668 61.91 57.99 29.81
C ARG A 668 60.64 57.25 30.23
N LEU A 669 59.54 57.98 30.46
CA LEU A 669 58.25 57.41 30.84
C LEU A 669 57.57 56.75 29.62
N GLN A 670 57.57 57.42 28.45
CA GLN A 670 57.13 56.83 27.19
C GLN A 670 57.92 55.57 26.83
N HIS A 671 59.23 55.54 27.09
CA HIS A 671 60.05 54.35 26.89
C HIS A 671 59.62 53.18 27.81
N LYS A 672 59.30 53.47 29.08
CA LYS A 672 58.78 52.46 30.02
C LYS A 672 57.36 52.00 29.65
N GLU A 673 56.51 52.91 29.19
CA GLU A 673 55.14 52.63 28.77
C GLU A 673 55.13 51.73 27.52
N LYS A 674 56.00 52.02 26.55
CA LYS A 674 56.22 51.16 25.39
C LYS A 674 56.69 49.75 25.79
N MET A 675 57.65 49.65 26.72
CA MET A 675 58.11 48.35 27.24
C MET A 675 56.99 47.55 27.92
N LEU A 676 56.12 48.21 28.70
CA LEU A 676 54.97 47.55 29.33
C LEU A 676 53.94 47.12 28.28
N GLN A 677 53.71 47.93 27.26
CA GLN A 677 52.80 47.60 26.17
C GLN A 677 53.32 46.40 25.36
N ASP A 678 54.62 46.35 25.09
CA ASP A 678 55.28 45.21 24.44
C ASP A 678 55.13 43.94 25.30
N LEU A 679 55.38 44.02 26.62
CA LEU A 679 55.18 42.89 27.54
C LEU A 679 53.73 42.39 27.60
N LEU A 680 52.75 43.30 27.58
CA LEU A 680 51.33 42.92 27.54
C LEU A 680 50.96 42.27 26.19
N SER A 681 51.53 42.77 25.10
CA SER A 681 51.32 42.19 23.77
C SER A 681 51.93 40.79 23.65
N ASP A 682 53.11 40.56 24.23
CA ASP A 682 53.74 39.25 24.30
C ASP A 682 52.94 38.29 25.17
N ARG A 683 52.44 38.74 26.32
CA ARG A 683 51.57 37.92 27.17
C ARG A 683 50.26 37.55 26.47
N ASN A 684 49.66 38.49 25.74
CA ASN A 684 48.46 38.22 24.94
C ASN A 684 48.74 37.22 23.80
N ARG A 685 49.89 37.37 23.13
CA ARG A 685 50.33 36.43 22.10
C ARG A 685 50.53 35.04 22.67
N GLN A 686 51.17 34.91 23.83
CA GLN A 686 51.35 33.63 24.53
C GLN A 686 50.01 32.99 24.90
N THR A 687 49.02 33.74 25.39
CA THR A 687 47.69 33.17 25.66
C THR A 687 47.00 32.66 24.40
N VAL A 688 47.14 33.36 23.27
CA VAL A 688 46.57 32.92 21.99
C VAL A 688 47.30 31.67 21.47
N GLU A 689 48.62 31.60 21.62
CA GLU A 689 49.43 30.43 21.29
C GLU A 689 48.99 29.21 22.14
N HIS A 690 48.80 29.38 23.46
CA HIS A 690 48.27 28.32 24.32
C HIS A 690 46.84 27.90 23.96
N ASP A 691 45.96 28.83 23.60
CA ASP A 691 44.60 28.49 23.14
C ASP A 691 44.64 27.70 21.82
N ALA A 692 45.56 28.03 20.92
CA ALA A 692 45.78 27.28 19.68
C ALA A 692 46.32 25.87 19.98
N GLU A 693 47.28 25.73 20.89
CA GLU A 693 47.81 24.43 21.34
C GLU A 693 46.69 23.56 21.95
N ILE A 694 45.80 24.14 22.77
CA ILE A 694 44.66 23.43 23.34
C ILE A 694 43.70 22.96 22.24
N GLN A 695 43.41 23.79 21.23
CA GLN A 695 42.56 23.41 20.11
C GLN A 695 43.18 22.29 19.26
N GLU A 696 44.48 22.34 19.00
CA GLU A 696 45.20 21.28 18.30
C GLU A 696 45.16 19.95 19.09
N LEU A 697 45.33 20.00 20.42
CA LEU A 697 45.17 18.84 21.28
C LEU A 697 43.76 18.26 21.24
N LEU A 698 42.72 19.10 21.26
CA LEU A 698 41.33 18.67 21.13
C LEU A 698 41.07 18.00 19.76
N LEU A 699 41.62 18.55 18.68
CA LEU A 699 41.56 17.93 17.36
C LEU A 699 42.29 16.58 17.33
N ALA A 700 43.49 16.50 17.92
CA ALA A 700 44.24 15.25 18.03
C ALA A 700 43.48 14.19 18.83
N VAL A 701 42.80 14.57 19.93
CA VAL A 701 41.95 13.67 20.71
C VAL A 701 40.74 13.21 19.88
N SER A 702 40.07 14.12 19.18
CA SER A 702 38.92 13.76 18.32
C SER A 702 39.29 12.79 17.21
N THR A 703 40.46 12.97 16.57
CA THR A 703 40.97 12.04 15.54
C THR A 703 41.38 10.69 16.14
N LYS A 704 41.97 10.66 17.34
CA LYS A 704 42.26 9.42 18.08
C LYS A 704 40.98 8.68 18.47
N GLU A 705 39.94 9.40 18.88
CA GLU A 705 38.64 8.83 19.19
C GLU A 705 37.99 8.23 17.94
N GLN A 706 38.03 8.95 16.80
CA GLN A 706 37.57 8.43 15.50
C GLN A 706 38.30 7.14 15.11
N GLN A 707 39.62 7.08 15.30
CA GLN A 707 40.44 5.89 15.06
C GLN A 707 40.07 4.73 15.99
N SER A 708 39.81 5.02 17.27
CA SER A 708 39.35 4.03 18.25
C SER A 708 37.99 3.46 17.87
N ARG A 709 37.04 4.30 17.43
CA ARG A 709 35.73 3.86 16.92
C ARG A 709 35.87 2.94 15.71
N ALA A 710 36.66 3.35 14.72
CA ALA A 710 36.93 2.50 13.54
C ALA A 710 37.62 1.16 13.90
N ALA A 711 38.48 1.14 14.91
CA ALA A 711 39.08 -0.10 15.40
C ALA A 711 38.07 -1.00 16.12
N ALA A 712 37.17 -0.42 16.92
CA ALA A 712 36.08 -1.14 17.56
C ALA A 712 35.09 -1.72 16.54
N GLU A 713 34.74 -0.96 15.50
CA GLU A 713 33.92 -1.42 14.38
C GLU A 713 34.56 -2.64 13.69
N LYS A 714 35.86 -2.57 13.38
CA LYS A 714 36.59 -3.72 12.81
C LYS A 714 36.58 -4.95 13.73
N MET A 715 36.72 -4.76 15.03
CA MET A 715 36.62 -5.86 16.01
C MET A 715 35.20 -6.45 16.04
N ALA A 716 34.16 -5.61 15.99
CA ALA A 716 32.77 -6.07 15.94
C ALA A 716 32.48 -6.87 14.67
N HIS A 717 33.00 -6.42 13.51
CA HIS A 717 32.90 -7.17 12.26
C HIS A 717 33.60 -8.54 12.35
N ALA A 718 34.82 -8.59 12.92
CA ALA A 718 35.52 -9.86 13.14
C ALA A 718 34.78 -10.79 14.11
N LEU A 719 34.12 -10.24 15.14
CA LEU A 719 33.28 -11.03 16.05
C LEU A 719 32.01 -11.54 15.38
N ALA A 720 31.40 -10.75 14.48
CA ALA A 720 30.27 -11.19 13.68
C ALA A 720 30.66 -12.33 12.73
N GLU A 721 31.80 -12.22 12.04
CA GLU A 721 32.36 -13.30 11.21
C GLU A 721 32.61 -14.57 12.03
N ARG A 722 33.22 -14.45 13.21
CA ARG A 722 33.43 -15.59 14.14
C ARG A 722 32.12 -16.17 14.65
N SER A 723 31.10 -15.34 14.87
CA SER A 723 29.77 -15.80 15.27
C SER A 723 29.08 -16.57 14.15
N CYS A 724 29.23 -16.12 12.90
CA CYS A 724 28.79 -16.86 11.70
C CYS A 724 29.52 -18.20 11.57
N GLU A 725 30.85 -18.24 11.76
CA GLU A 725 31.63 -19.48 11.79
C GLU A 725 31.17 -20.43 12.91
N LEU A 726 30.91 -19.91 14.12
CA LEU A 726 30.38 -20.69 15.23
C LEU A 726 28.97 -21.22 14.96
N GLN A 727 28.12 -20.44 14.28
CA GLN A 727 26.77 -20.85 13.90
C GLN A 727 26.82 -21.95 12.83
N LEU A 728 27.74 -21.84 11.87
CA LEU A 728 28.04 -22.92 10.92
C LEU A 728 28.55 -24.17 11.64
N LEU A 729 29.50 -24.05 12.58
CA LEU A 729 29.97 -25.18 13.37
C LEU A 729 28.85 -25.81 14.21
N ARG A 730 27.94 -25.01 14.78
CA ARG A 730 26.75 -25.49 15.50
C ARG A 730 25.79 -26.25 14.59
N GLN A 731 25.55 -25.78 13.36
CA GLN A 731 24.76 -26.50 12.36
C GLN A 731 25.43 -27.83 11.96
N HIS A 732 26.76 -27.85 11.83
CA HIS A 732 27.52 -29.07 11.54
C HIS A 732 27.50 -30.09 12.69
N VAL A 733 27.42 -29.64 13.95
CA VAL A 733 27.27 -30.51 15.13
C VAL A 733 25.83 -31.02 15.27
N LEU A 734 24.82 -30.18 15.02
CA LEU A 734 23.41 -30.59 15.03
C LEU A 734 23.07 -31.58 13.91
N GLY A 735 23.81 -31.56 12.80
CA GLY A 735 23.69 -32.53 11.71
C GLY A 735 24.29 -33.93 12.00
N LYS A 736 24.87 -34.14 13.18
CA LYS A 736 25.46 -35.43 13.59
C LYS A 736 25.17 -35.74 15.05
N GLU A 737 23.95 -36.18 15.36
CA GLU A 737 23.71 -36.98 16.58
C GLU A 737 23.36 -38.43 16.25
N PRO A 738 24.04 -39.40 16.87
CA PRO A 738 23.47 -40.71 17.17
C PRO A 738 22.99 -40.78 18.62
N LEU A 739 21.83 -41.43 18.79
CA LEU A 739 21.16 -41.80 20.04
C LEU A 739 22.09 -42.24 21.19
N GLY A 740 21.74 -41.86 22.43
CA GLY A 740 22.00 -42.72 23.60
C GLY A 740 22.03 -42.07 25.00
N THR A 741 20.89 -42.15 25.70
CA THR A 741 20.77 -42.62 27.11
C THR A 741 21.21 -41.74 28.31
N GLN A 742 20.21 -41.39 29.13
CA GLN A 742 20.13 -41.19 30.60
C GLN A 742 21.41 -41.07 31.45
N LEU A 743 21.49 -40.05 32.33
CA LEU A 743 21.58 -40.24 33.79
C LEU A 743 21.54 -38.94 34.61
N ALA A 744 21.02 -39.14 35.83
CA ALA A 744 20.66 -38.20 36.89
C ALA A 744 21.79 -37.37 37.51
N GLY A 745 21.39 -36.34 38.29
CA GLY A 745 22.15 -35.93 39.48
C GLY A 745 21.98 -34.47 39.92
N ALA A 746 21.07 -34.25 40.89
CA ALA A 746 21.20 -33.40 42.10
C ALA A 746 21.60 -31.90 41.95
N ALA A 747 21.19 -30.92 42.76
CA ALA A 747 20.30 -30.68 43.89
C ALA A 747 20.59 -29.21 44.31
N LEU A 748 19.63 -28.30 44.49
CA LEU A 748 19.11 -27.76 45.78
C LEU A 748 19.40 -26.22 45.81
N VAL A 749 18.44 -25.31 45.61
CA VAL A 749 17.43 -24.75 46.53
C VAL A 749 18.00 -23.92 47.72
N LYS A 750 17.76 -22.59 47.62
CA LYS A 750 17.34 -21.58 48.63
C LYS A 750 18.33 -20.72 49.45
N GLN A 751 17.99 -19.41 49.39
CA GLN A 751 17.81 -18.39 50.45
C GLN A 751 18.92 -17.40 50.85
N ASP A 752 18.49 -16.13 50.78
CA ASP A 752 18.67 -15.00 51.71
C ASP A 752 19.91 -14.08 51.67
N LYS A 753 19.58 -12.79 51.46
CA LYS A 753 19.99 -11.54 52.15
C LYS A 753 21.49 -11.14 52.24
N GLN A 754 21.73 -9.91 51.75
CA GLN A 754 22.89 -9.00 51.85
C GLN A 754 23.71 -9.00 53.17
N PRO A 755 24.83 -8.24 53.28
CA PRO A 755 25.93 -7.89 52.34
C PRO A 755 27.31 -8.15 53.02
N ILE A 756 28.43 -7.63 52.46
CA ILE A 756 29.83 -7.50 52.98
C ILE A 756 30.77 -7.95 51.84
N GLN A 757 31.39 -7.04 51.07
CA GLN A 757 32.65 -6.32 51.34
C GLN A 757 33.84 -7.27 51.60
N GLU A 758 34.97 -6.97 50.94
CA GLU A 758 36.25 -7.69 50.91
C GLU A 758 36.35 -8.86 49.91
N MET A 759 36.97 -8.61 48.76
CA MET A 759 38.20 -9.32 48.32
C MET A 759 38.69 -8.85 46.93
N VAL A 760 39.20 -7.63 46.82
CA VAL A 760 40.26 -7.31 45.83
C VAL A 760 41.27 -6.35 46.47
N GLN A 761 41.95 -6.86 47.50
CA GLN A 761 43.31 -6.46 47.86
C GLN A 761 44.21 -7.62 47.42
N ARG A 762 44.71 -7.61 46.18
CA ARG A 762 45.90 -8.38 45.78
C ARG A 762 46.44 -7.91 44.43
N ALA A 763 47.21 -6.83 44.46
CA ALA A 763 48.49 -6.68 43.76
C ALA A 763 48.87 -5.20 43.68
N CYS A 764 49.78 -4.78 44.57
CA CYS A 764 50.93 -3.91 44.34
C CYS A 764 51.35 -3.32 45.70
N GLY A 765 52.12 -4.13 46.42
CA GLY A 765 52.78 -3.71 47.66
C GLY A 765 53.94 -2.77 47.36
N ALA A 766 54.07 -1.76 48.22
CA ALA A 766 55.24 -0.92 48.34
C ALA A 766 56.43 -1.69 48.92
N THR A 767 57.64 -1.38 48.46
CA THR A 767 58.86 -1.61 49.24
C THR A 767 59.65 -0.30 49.26
N ALA A 768 59.64 0.35 50.43
CA ALA A 768 60.54 1.44 50.77
C ALA A 768 61.97 0.91 50.94
N ILE A 769 62.96 1.65 50.45
CA ILE A 769 64.37 1.45 50.78
C ILE A 769 64.95 2.79 51.24
N ALA A 770 65.60 2.76 52.41
CA ALA A 770 66.38 3.83 53.00
C ALA A 770 67.70 4.07 52.23
N SER A 771 68.14 5.33 52.19
CA SER A 771 69.35 5.89 51.54
C SER A 771 70.67 5.19 51.94
N PRO A 772 71.76 5.32 51.12
CA PRO A 772 72.65 6.49 51.28
C PRO A 772 73.41 6.99 50.01
N ALA A 773 73.73 8.28 50.05
CA ALA A 773 74.97 8.98 49.63
C ALA A 773 75.63 8.76 48.25
N GLN A 774 75.87 9.90 47.57
CA GLN A 774 77.19 10.43 47.10
C GLN A 774 77.29 10.76 45.60
N GLY A 775 77.59 12.04 45.28
CA GLY A 775 78.40 12.41 44.11
C GLY A 775 77.79 13.32 43.04
N ASP A 776 77.81 14.63 43.29
CA ASP A 776 78.08 15.77 42.38
C ASP A 776 77.35 15.94 41.03
N SER A 777 76.59 17.04 40.90
CA SER A 777 76.91 18.13 39.96
C SER A 777 75.98 19.35 40.11
N SER A 778 76.55 20.40 40.71
CA SER A 778 76.41 21.84 40.38
C SER A 778 75.11 22.36 39.73
N CYS A 779 74.34 23.18 40.45
CA CYS A 779 74.17 24.64 40.22
C CYS A 779 72.88 25.21 40.87
N ARG A 780 73.11 26.15 41.82
CA ARG A 780 72.30 27.32 42.22
C ARG A 780 70.77 27.24 42.27
N THR A 781 70.29 27.19 43.51
CA THR A 781 69.25 28.04 44.12
C THR A 781 68.48 29.02 43.22
N GLU A 782 67.17 28.78 43.10
CA GLU A 782 66.12 29.76 43.35
C GLU A 782 64.89 28.99 43.88
N GLY A 783 64.77 28.97 45.20
CA GLY A 783 63.67 28.31 45.90
C GLY A 783 62.47 29.25 46.00
N VAL A 784 61.39 28.92 45.29
CA VAL A 784 60.05 29.32 45.71
C VAL A 784 59.67 28.36 46.84
N MET A 785 59.76 28.83 48.08
CA MET A 785 59.11 28.14 49.19
C MET A 785 57.60 28.27 48.98
N MET A 786 56.98 27.24 48.39
CA MET A 786 55.53 27.09 48.41
C MET A 786 55.10 26.99 49.88
N SER A 787 54.20 27.86 50.32
CA SER A 787 53.64 27.83 51.67
C SER A 787 52.90 26.51 51.90
N ALA A 788 52.89 26.00 53.14
CA ALA A 788 52.07 24.83 53.49
C ALA A 788 50.58 25.04 53.16
N GLU A 789 50.11 26.29 53.17
CA GLU A 789 48.75 26.69 52.78
C GLU A 789 48.52 26.64 51.27
N GLU A 790 49.55 26.87 50.44
CA GLU A 790 49.45 26.71 48.97
C GLU A 790 49.37 25.22 48.61
N LEU A 791 50.17 24.38 49.26
CA LEU A 791 50.10 22.92 49.11
C LEU A 791 48.76 22.34 49.55
N GLU A 792 48.17 22.85 50.64
CA GLU A 792 46.85 22.42 51.12
C GLU A 792 45.74 22.86 50.15
N LYS A 793 45.86 24.05 49.56
CA LYS A 793 44.92 24.56 48.55
C LYS A 793 45.01 23.78 47.23
N ASP A 794 46.21 23.40 46.81
CA ASP A 794 46.43 22.53 45.66
C ASP A 794 45.91 21.11 45.90
N LEU A 795 46.02 20.59 47.13
CA LEU A 795 45.45 19.29 47.54
C LEU A 795 43.91 19.30 47.54
N VAL A 796 43.29 20.42 47.94
CA VAL A 796 41.85 20.60 47.87
C VAL A 796 41.38 20.74 46.42
N ASN A 797 42.07 21.55 45.59
CA ASN A 797 41.77 21.68 44.17
C ASN A 797 41.86 20.34 43.43
N THR A 798 42.93 19.57 43.65
CA THR A 798 43.09 18.24 43.03
C THR A 798 42.03 17.24 43.50
N LYS A 799 41.56 17.35 44.75
CA LYS A 799 40.46 16.54 45.27
C LYS A 799 39.12 16.92 44.62
N GLU A 800 38.83 18.20 44.46
CA GLU A 800 37.62 18.70 43.79
C GLU A 800 37.60 18.32 42.30
N GLU A 801 38.75 18.41 41.63
CA GLU A 801 38.93 17.95 40.24
C GLU A 801 38.71 16.44 40.12
N LEU A 802 39.23 15.63 41.05
CA LEU A 802 38.97 14.18 41.09
C LEU A 802 37.50 13.85 41.33
N GLU A 803 36.80 14.59 42.19
CA GLU A 803 35.36 14.40 42.40
C GLU A 803 34.53 14.77 41.16
N LEU A 804 34.93 15.83 40.44
CA LEU A 804 34.33 16.21 39.15
C LEU A 804 34.57 15.14 38.08
N MET A 805 35.79 14.60 38.00
CA MET A 805 36.12 13.50 37.08
C MET A 805 35.32 12.23 37.39
N ALA A 806 35.17 11.88 38.67
CA ALA A 806 34.35 10.75 39.08
C ALA A 806 32.85 10.96 38.81
N LYS A 807 32.34 12.20 38.88
CA LYS A 807 30.96 12.54 38.48
C LYS A 807 30.77 12.38 36.96
N LYS A 808 31.69 12.92 36.16
CA LYS A 808 31.70 12.75 34.70
C LYS A 808 31.83 11.28 34.28
N GLU A 809 32.63 10.47 34.98
CA GLU A 809 32.72 9.02 34.74
C GLU A 809 31.39 8.30 35.02
N ARG A 810 30.69 8.68 36.10
CA ARG A 810 29.36 8.11 36.39
C ARG A 810 28.31 8.54 35.37
N GLU A 811 28.38 9.78 34.88
CA GLU A 811 27.50 10.28 33.82
C GLU A 811 27.78 9.56 32.49
N SER A 812 29.03 9.43 32.07
CA SER A 812 29.39 8.69 30.85
C SER A 812 29.03 7.21 30.93
N ARG A 813 29.16 6.57 32.10
CA ARG A 813 28.66 5.19 32.31
C ARG A 813 27.13 5.09 32.15
N ARG A 814 26.37 6.08 32.63
CA ARG A 814 24.90 6.09 32.47
C ARG A 814 24.49 6.32 31.02
N GLU A 815 25.16 7.24 30.34
CA GLU A 815 24.98 7.48 28.90
C GLU A 815 25.32 6.23 28.09
N LEU A 816 26.41 5.53 28.42
CA LEU A 816 26.77 4.24 27.82
C LEU A 816 25.68 3.19 28.05
N THR A 817 25.13 3.07 29.27
CA THR A 817 24.03 2.12 29.52
C THR A 817 22.73 2.51 28.80
N ALA A 818 22.44 3.80 28.66
CA ALA A 818 21.28 4.28 27.91
C ALA A 818 21.43 3.99 26.41
N LEU A 819 22.61 4.27 25.84
CA LEU A 819 22.94 3.95 24.45
C LEU A 819 22.92 2.44 24.21
N GLN A 820 23.43 1.62 25.14
CA GLN A 820 23.32 0.16 25.07
C GLN A 820 21.85 -0.31 25.02
N SER A 821 20.95 0.34 25.76
CA SER A 821 19.51 -0.01 25.71
C SER A 821 18.85 0.39 24.39
N VAL A 822 19.24 1.53 23.81
CA VAL A 822 18.72 2.00 22.51
C VAL A 822 19.23 1.09 21.39
N VAL A 823 20.50 0.67 21.46
CA VAL A 823 21.07 -0.29 20.51
C VAL A 823 20.37 -1.64 20.63
N ALA A 824 20.12 -2.15 21.85
CA ALA A 824 19.36 -3.38 22.05
C ALA A 824 17.92 -3.29 21.50
N ALA A 825 17.23 -2.15 21.71
CA ALA A 825 15.90 -1.93 21.15
C ALA A 825 15.91 -1.85 19.62
N GLN A 826 16.92 -1.20 19.02
CA GLN A 826 17.09 -1.19 17.56
C GLN A 826 17.45 -2.58 17.00
N GLU A 827 18.23 -3.38 17.71
CA GLU A 827 18.53 -4.76 17.33
C GLU A 827 17.26 -5.63 17.35
N GLU A 828 16.40 -5.47 18.35
CA GLU A 828 15.08 -6.14 18.39
C GLU A 828 14.17 -5.69 17.24
N GLU A 829 14.12 -4.39 16.91
CA GLU A 829 13.31 -3.88 15.79
C GLU A 829 13.83 -4.39 14.44
N LEU A 830 15.15 -4.40 14.23
CA LEU A 830 15.76 -4.99 13.03
C LEU A 830 15.52 -6.50 12.95
N GLN A 831 15.51 -7.21 14.08
CA GLN A 831 15.18 -8.63 14.13
C GLN A 831 13.72 -8.90 13.75
N VAL A 832 12.79 -8.04 14.19
CA VAL A 832 11.38 -8.11 13.79
C VAL A 832 11.25 -7.83 12.28
N GLN A 833 11.88 -6.77 11.77
CA GLN A 833 11.88 -6.45 10.34
C GLN A 833 12.50 -7.59 9.49
N ALA A 834 13.57 -8.23 9.96
CA ALA A 834 14.14 -9.40 9.30
C ALA A 834 13.16 -10.58 9.29
N SER A 835 12.46 -10.83 10.40
CA SER A 835 11.44 -11.89 10.47
C SER A 835 10.25 -11.64 9.54
N ASP A 836 9.85 -10.37 9.37
CA ASP A 836 8.79 -9.96 8.44
C ASP A 836 9.22 -10.16 6.99
N ILE A 837 10.44 -9.74 6.63
CA ILE A 837 11.03 -9.97 5.31
C ILE A 837 11.13 -11.47 5.01
N GLU A 838 11.56 -12.29 5.97
CA GLU A 838 11.58 -13.74 5.79
C GLU A 838 10.18 -14.33 5.60
N SER A 839 9.17 -13.83 6.33
CA SER A 839 7.79 -14.28 6.19
C SER A 839 7.20 -13.92 4.82
N LEU A 840 7.50 -12.72 4.33
CA LEU A 840 7.13 -12.25 3.00
C LEU A 840 7.85 -13.07 1.92
N THR A 841 9.13 -13.36 2.12
CA THR A 841 9.92 -14.22 1.21
C THR A 841 9.34 -15.63 1.15
N ARG A 842 8.98 -16.23 2.29
CA ARG A 842 8.29 -17.52 2.34
C ARG A 842 6.94 -17.47 1.63
N THR A 843 6.18 -16.37 1.79
CA THR A 843 4.89 -16.18 1.12
C THR A 843 5.06 -16.04 -0.39
N ILE A 844 6.09 -15.32 -0.85
CA ILE A 844 6.43 -15.22 -2.27
C ILE A 844 6.81 -16.60 -2.80
N GLN A 845 7.64 -17.37 -2.08
CA GLN A 845 8.03 -18.72 -2.50
C GLN A 845 6.84 -19.66 -2.62
N ILE A 846 5.91 -19.64 -1.64
CA ILE A 846 4.67 -20.43 -1.70
C ILE A 846 3.82 -20.01 -2.90
N LYS A 847 3.72 -18.70 -3.18
CA LYS A 847 2.99 -18.20 -4.36
C LYS A 847 3.68 -18.61 -5.67
N GLU A 848 5.01 -18.57 -5.74
CA GLU A 848 5.77 -19.04 -6.90
C GLU A 848 5.59 -20.53 -7.13
N ASP A 849 5.61 -21.33 -6.07
CA ASP A 849 5.42 -22.78 -6.17
C ASP A 849 3.97 -23.12 -6.54
N LEU A 850 2.99 -22.37 -6.01
CA LEU A 850 1.60 -22.47 -6.46
C LEU A 850 1.44 -22.06 -7.93
N ILE A 851 2.15 -21.02 -8.38
CA ILE A 851 2.14 -20.60 -9.79
C ILE A 851 2.78 -21.71 -10.65
N LYS A 852 3.88 -22.34 -10.21
CA LYS A 852 4.48 -23.48 -10.91
C LYS A 852 3.53 -24.68 -10.95
N ASP A 853 2.85 -24.99 -9.86
CA ASP A 853 1.88 -26.09 -9.81
C ASP A 853 0.67 -25.82 -10.71
N LEU A 854 0.15 -24.59 -10.71
CA LEU A 854 -0.91 -24.16 -11.63
C LEU A 854 -0.43 -24.18 -13.08
N GLN A 855 0.79 -23.74 -13.36
CA GLN A 855 1.41 -23.83 -14.70
C GLN A 855 1.58 -25.30 -15.12
N MET A 856 1.98 -26.18 -14.22
CA MET A 856 2.09 -27.62 -14.46
C MET A 856 0.72 -28.32 -14.62
N GLN A 857 -0.34 -27.79 -14.01
CA GLN A 857 -1.71 -28.26 -14.20
C GLN A 857 -2.37 -27.69 -15.47
N LEU A 858 -1.91 -26.53 -15.95
CA LEU A 858 -2.40 -25.86 -17.16
C LEU A 858 -1.65 -26.27 -18.43
N VAL A 859 -0.46 -26.86 -18.31
CA VAL A 859 0.33 -27.39 -19.43
C VAL A 859 0.15 -28.90 -19.46
N ASP A 860 -0.43 -29.42 -20.56
CA ASP A 860 -0.54 -30.86 -20.75
C ASP A 860 0.86 -31.50 -20.72
N PRO A 861 1.08 -32.63 -20.02
CA PRO A 861 2.40 -33.25 -19.87
C PRO A 861 3.05 -33.70 -21.19
N GLU A 862 2.30 -33.68 -22.29
CA GLU A 862 2.78 -33.94 -23.65
C GLU A 862 3.48 -32.73 -24.30
N GLU A 863 3.22 -31.51 -23.81
CA GLU A 863 3.72 -30.25 -24.40
C GLU A 863 5.08 -29.81 -23.83
N ILE A 864 5.46 -30.23 -22.61
CA ILE A 864 6.75 -29.89 -21.99
C ILE A 864 7.94 -30.44 -22.82
N PRO A 865 7.92 -31.72 -23.25
CA PRO A 865 8.96 -32.25 -24.14
C PRO A 865 8.89 -31.63 -25.54
N ALA A 866 7.71 -31.17 -25.99
CA ALA A 866 7.56 -30.52 -27.29
C ALA A 866 8.16 -29.12 -27.29
N MET A 867 8.00 -28.36 -26.20
CA MET A 867 8.56 -27.01 -26.05
C MET A 867 10.08 -27.03 -25.87
N GLU A 868 10.62 -28.01 -25.15
CA GLU A 868 12.08 -28.23 -25.08
C GLU A 868 12.67 -28.66 -26.43
N ARG A 869 11.98 -29.54 -27.17
CA ARG A 869 12.37 -29.91 -28.54
C ARG A 869 12.31 -28.71 -29.49
N LEU A 870 11.26 -27.89 -29.41
CA LEU A 870 11.10 -26.70 -30.25
C LEU A 870 12.18 -25.66 -29.93
N THR A 871 12.58 -25.53 -28.66
CA THR A 871 13.66 -24.63 -28.23
C THR A 871 15.01 -25.11 -28.76
N GLN A 872 15.28 -26.41 -28.72
CA GLN A 872 16.49 -27.01 -29.31
C GLN A 872 16.50 -26.92 -30.84
N GLU A 873 15.36 -27.13 -31.49
CA GLU A 873 15.20 -26.96 -32.94
C GLU A 873 15.39 -25.51 -33.38
N VAL A 874 14.88 -24.54 -32.62
CA VAL A 874 15.09 -23.10 -32.89
C VAL A 874 16.55 -22.71 -32.72
N LEU A 875 17.26 -23.26 -31.73
CA LEU A 875 18.70 -23.03 -31.57
C LEU A 875 19.51 -23.65 -32.71
N MET A 876 19.18 -24.89 -33.12
CA MET A 876 19.78 -25.56 -34.28
C MET A 876 19.49 -24.84 -35.60
N LEU A 877 18.30 -24.28 -35.77
CA LEU A 877 17.93 -23.48 -36.94
C LEU A 877 18.67 -22.14 -36.96
N ARG A 878 18.85 -21.49 -35.81
CA ARG A 878 19.67 -20.26 -35.71
C ARG A 878 21.13 -20.52 -36.05
N GLU A 879 21.70 -21.64 -35.61
CA GLU A 879 23.07 -22.05 -35.94
C GLU A 879 23.20 -22.41 -37.44
N LYS A 880 22.23 -23.12 -38.02
CA LYS A 880 22.21 -23.43 -39.47
C LYS A 880 22.04 -22.18 -40.35
N VAL A 881 21.22 -21.22 -39.92
CA VAL A 881 21.05 -19.94 -40.62
C VAL A 881 22.34 -19.13 -40.56
N ALA A 882 23.02 -19.08 -39.41
CA ALA A 882 24.32 -18.42 -39.27
C ALA A 882 25.42 -19.08 -40.14
N ILE A 883 25.39 -20.41 -40.29
CA ILE A 883 26.30 -21.13 -41.17
C ILE A 883 25.96 -20.90 -42.65
N GLN A 884 24.67 -20.84 -43.02
CA GLN A 884 24.24 -20.56 -44.40
C GLN A 884 24.47 -19.10 -44.84
N GLU A 885 24.39 -18.13 -43.93
CA GLU A 885 24.74 -16.73 -44.20
C GLU A 885 26.24 -16.54 -44.52
N SER A 886 27.09 -17.47 -44.07
CA SER A 886 28.54 -17.44 -44.34
C SER A 886 28.95 -18.02 -45.71
N GLN A 887 28.06 -18.71 -46.42
CA GLN A 887 28.35 -19.36 -47.71
C GLN A 887 27.45 -18.79 -48.81
N GLY A 888 27.85 -17.64 -49.34
CA GLY A 888 27.19 -17.02 -50.50
C GLY A 888 27.33 -17.88 -51.76
N GLN A 889 26.21 -18.34 -52.32
CA GLN A 889 26.14 -18.88 -53.68
C GLN A 889 24.76 -18.65 -54.35
N GLU A 890 24.81 -18.12 -55.56
CA GLU A 890 23.75 -17.46 -56.34
C GLU A 890 22.71 -18.39 -57.00
N ALA A 891 22.72 -19.70 -56.73
CA ALA A 891 21.68 -20.64 -57.22
C ALA A 891 20.36 -20.55 -56.42
N THR A 892 20.25 -19.58 -55.52
CA THR A 892 19.16 -19.42 -54.55
C THR A 892 18.04 -18.49 -55.02
N GLY A 893 18.17 -17.81 -56.17
CA GLY A 893 17.16 -16.85 -56.66
C GLY A 893 15.78 -17.46 -56.89
N SER A 894 15.68 -18.55 -57.66
CA SER A 894 14.40 -19.19 -57.97
C SER A 894 13.78 -19.91 -56.76
N ARG A 895 14.64 -20.52 -55.90
CA ARG A 895 14.20 -21.19 -54.67
C ARG A 895 13.74 -20.19 -53.61
N LYS A 896 14.40 -19.03 -53.52
CA LYS A 896 13.99 -17.92 -52.66
C LYS A 896 12.66 -17.32 -53.14
N GLN A 897 12.46 -17.17 -54.45
CA GLN A 897 11.17 -16.68 -54.99
C GLN A 897 10.03 -17.68 -54.78
N GLN A 898 10.26 -18.98 -54.94
CA GLN A 898 9.26 -20.01 -54.61
C GLN A 898 8.96 -20.06 -53.11
N LEU A 899 9.97 -19.97 -52.25
CA LEU A 899 9.78 -19.94 -50.80
C LEU A 899 9.00 -18.70 -50.36
N LEU A 900 9.31 -17.53 -50.95
CA LEU A 900 8.57 -16.29 -50.71
C LEU A 900 7.11 -16.40 -51.13
N GLN A 901 6.81 -16.99 -52.29
CA GLN A 901 5.43 -17.17 -52.76
C GLN A 901 4.62 -18.11 -51.87
N VAL A 902 5.24 -19.15 -51.29
CA VAL A 902 4.57 -20.04 -50.34
C VAL A 902 4.41 -19.39 -48.97
N LEU A 903 5.39 -18.58 -48.52
CA LEU A 903 5.28 -17.79 -47.29
C LEU A 903 4.19 -16.71 -47.41
N GLU A 904 4.07 -16.05 -48.55
CA GLU A 904 2.97 -15.11 -48.83
C GLU A 904 1.61 -15.82 -48.80
N GLY A 905 1.51 -17.04 -49.33
CA GLY A 905 0.31 -17.88 -49.21
C GLY A 905 -0.05 -18.22 -47.76
N LEU A 906 0.93 -18.58 -46.93
CA LEU A 906 0.71 -18.85 -45.50
C LEU A 906 0.31 -17.61 -44.71
N VAL A 907 0.85 -16.44 -45.06
CA VAL A 907 0.45 -15.16 -44.46
C VAL A 907 -1.00 -14.79 -44.85
N ALA A 908 -1.39 -15.07 -46.09
CA ALA A 908 -2.77 -14.90 -46.56
C ALA A 908 -3.76 -15.87 -45.87
N GLU A 909 -3.38 -17.13 -45.62
CA GLU A 909 -4.24 -18.05 -44.86
C GLU A 909 -4.31 -17.69 -43.38
N ARG A 910 -3.21 -17.21 -42.79
CA ARG A 910 -3.22 -16.73 -41.39
C ARG A 910 -4.12 -15.51 -41.20
N SER A 911 -4.16 -14.60 -42.17
CA SER A 911 -5.06 -13.44 -42.13
C SER A 911 -6.53 -13.88 -42.26
N ARG A 912 -6.85 -14.78 -43.21
CA ARG A 912 -8.20 -15.39 -43.30
C ARG A 912 -8.64 -16.10 -42.01
N LEU A 913 -7.74 -16.86 -41.38
CA LEU A 913 -8.02 -17.56 -40.13
C LEU A 913 -8.27 -16.59 -38.97
N ASN A 914 -7.53 -15.48 -38.92
CA ASN A 914 -7.77 -14.41 -37.95
C ASN A 914 -9.11 -13.70 -38.18
N GLU A 915 -9.49 -13.43 -39.44
CA GLU A 915 -10.79 -12.84 -39.78
C GLU A 915 -11.95 -13.77 -39.37
N ALA A 916 -11.84 -15.06 -39.66
CA ALA A 916 -12.82 -16.06 -39.23
C ALA A 916 -12.91 -16.16 -37.70
N LEU A 917 -11.78 -16.17 -36.98
CA LEU A 917 -11.76 -16.17 -35.52
C LEU A 917 -12.37 -14.89 -34.92
N GLN A 918 -12.19 -13.74 -35.57
CA GLN A 918 -12.79 -12.48 -35.15
C GLN A 918 -14.32 -12.48 -35.37
N ALA A 919 -14.80 -13.02 -36.49
CA ALA A 919 -16.21 -13.24 -36.73
C ALA A 919 -16.81 -14.22 -35.69
N GLU A 920 -16.07 -15.25 -35.30
CA GLU A 920 -16.50 -16.20 -34.25
C GLU A 920 -16.70 -15.50 -32.91
N ARG A 921 -15.74 -14.65 -32.52
CA ARG A 921 -15.83 -13.84 -31.30
C ARG A 921 -17.00 -12.86 -31.34
N GLN A 922 -17.32 -12.31 -32.50
CA GLN A 922 -18.49 -11.43 -32.69
C GLN A 922 -19.81 -12.19 -32.58
N LEU A 923 -19.89 -13.43 -33.10
CA LEU A 923 -21.05 -14.31 -32.95
C LEU A 923 -21.24 -14.72 -31.48
N TYR A 924 -20.19 -15.13 -30.77
CA TYR A 924 -20.27 -15.40 -29.33
C TYR A 924 -20.67 -14.16 -28.53
N GLY A 925 -20.14 -12.99 -28.88
CA GLY A 925 -20.54 -11.71 -28.27
C GLY A 925 -22.01 -11.38 -28.50
N SER A 926 -22.54 -11.70 -29.68
CA SER A 926 -23.96 -11.53 -30.00
C SER A 926 -24.83 -12.54 -29.25
N LEU A 927 -24.42 -13.81 -29.20
CA LEU A 927 -25.08 -14.90 -28.47
C LEU A 927 -25.19 -14.61 -26.96
N VAL A 928 -24.16 -14.02 -26.36
CA VAL A 928 -24.17 -13.59 -24.95
C VAL A 928 -25.13 -12.42 -24.71
N LYS A 929 -25.23 -11.46 -25.65
CA LYS A 929 -26.17 -10.34 -25.54
C LYS A 929 -27.64 -10.81 -25.59
N PHE A 930 -27.95 -11.86 -26.35
CA PHE A 930 -29.32 -12.39 -26.47
C PHE A 930 -29.82 -13.17 -25.25
N HIS A 931 -28.98 -13.47 -24.26
CA HIS A 931 -29.42 -14.10 -23.00
C HIS A 931 -30.26 -13.17 -22.09
N THR A 932 -30.53 -11.92 -22.51
CA THR A 932 -31.21 -10.89 -21.72
C THR A 932 -32.63 -10.52 -22.20
N HIS A 933 -33.16 -11.10 -23.28
CA HIS A 933 -34.50 -10.78 -23.83
C HIS A 933 -35.57 -11.86 -23.51
N PRO A 934 -36.85 -11.49 -23.22
CA PRO A 934 -37.86 -12.41 -22.66
C PRO A 934 -38.80 -13.12 -23.66
N ASP A 935 -38.61 -13.05 -24.99
CA ASP A 935 -39.51 -13.71 -25.97
C ASP A 935 -38.92 -14.99 -26.59
N SER A 936 -39.58 -16.13 -26.36
CA SER A 936 -39.08 -17.48 -26.71
C SER A 936 -39.08 -17.78 -28.23
N ALA A 937 -40.09 -17.33 -29.00
CA ALA A 937 -40.22 -17.74 -30.39
C ALA A 937 -39.29 -17.00 -31.37
N ALA A 938 -39.02 -15.72 -31.12
CA ALA A 938 -38.02 -14.96 -31.90
C ALA A 938 -36.59 -15.39 -31.53
N ARG A 939 -36.37 -15.74 -30.26
CA ARG A 939 -35.09 -16.27 -29.76
C ARG A 939 -34.71 -17.57 -30.44
N ASP A 940 -35.64 -18.51 -30.60
CA ASP A 940 -35.34 -19.81 -31.22
C ASP A 940 -34.98 -19.67 -32.71
N HIS A 941 -35.66 -18.77 -33.44
CA HIS A 941 -35.35 -18.53 -34.86
C HIS A 941 -33.99 -17.83 -35.03
N THR A 942 -33.68 -16.83 -34.21
CA THR A 942 -32.38 -16.15 -34.26
C THR A 942 -31.24 -17.06 -33.80
N LEU A 943 -31.44 -17.84 -32.73
CA LEU A 943 -30.44 -18.84 -32.30
C LEU A 943 -30.16 -19.86 -33.40
N GLN A 944 -31.17 -20.26 -34.17
CA GLN A 944 -30.98 -21.17 -35.28
C GLN A 944 -30.15 -20.54 -36.43
N VAL A 945 -30.40 -19.27 -36.77
CA VAL A 945 -29.61 -18.52 -37.76
C VAL A 945 -28.16 -18.33 -37.28
N GLU A 946 -27.95 -18.05 -35.99
CA GLU A 946 -26.61 -17.89 -35.41
C GLU A 946 -25.86 -19.25 -35.33
N LEU A 947 -26.56 -20.35 -35.08
CA LEU A 947 -25.99 -21.71 -35.11
C LEU A 947 -25.63 -22.15 -36.53
N GLU A 948 -26.44 -21.80 -37.53
CA GLU A 948 -26.12 -22.00 -38.95
C GLU A 948 -24.88 -21.16 -39.34
N GLY A 949 -24.81 -19.91 -38.88
CA GLY A 949 -23.63 -19.05 -39.06
C GLY A 949 -22.36 -19.61 -38.41
N LEU A 950 -22.46 -20.21 -37.22
CA LEU A 950 -21.35 -20.89 -36.55
C LEU A 950 -20.91 -22.16 -37.30
N GLN A 951 -21.84 -22.91 -37.90
CA GLN A 951 -21.51 -24.09 -38.72
C GLN A 951 -20.76 -23.69 -40.00
N ASP A 952 -21.21 -22.63 -40.68
CA ASP A 952 -20.54 -22.09 -41.86
C ASP A 952 -19.14 -21.56 -41.54
N LEU A 953 -19.00 -20.86 -40.41
CA LEU A 953 -17.73 -20.32 -39.96
C LEU A 953 -16.74 -21.43 -39.57
N ARG A 954 -17.23 -22.47 -38.91
CA ARG A 954 -16.43 -23.67 -38.61
C ARG A 954 -15.95 -24.36 -39.89
N GLY A 955 -16.81 -24.46 -40.91
CA GLY A 955 -16.42 -24.96 -42.23
C GLY A 955 -15.31 -24.12 -42.87
N GLN A 956 -15.40 -22.79 -42.80
CA GLN A 956 -14.36 -21.88 -43.31
C GLN A 956 -13.03 -22.02 -42.57
N LEU A 957 -13.05 -22.20 -41.25
CA LEU A 957 -11.85 -22.44 -40.44
C LEU A 957 -11.21 -23.79 -40.77
N GLU A 958 -12.01 -24.84 -40.91
CA GLU A 958 -11.53 -26.18 -41.29
C GLU A 958 -10.92 -26.16 -42.71
N GLU A 959 -11.52 -25.44 -43.65
CA GLU A 959 -10.96 -25.24 -45.00
C GLU A 959 -9.65 -24.45 -45.00
N ALA A 960 -9.57 -23.35 -44.24
CA ALA A 960 -8.36 -22.53 -44.14
C ALA A 960 -7.21 -23.31 -43.48
N LEU A 961 -7.50 -24.07 -42.42
CA LEU A 961 -6.54 -24.98 -41.79
C LEU A 961 -6.09 -26.07 -42.75
N GLY A 962 -7.01 -26.67 -43.51
CA GLY A 962 -6.70 -27.67 -44.54
C GLY A 962 -5.75 -27.12 -45.61
N ARG A 963 -5.98 -25.92 -46.12
CA ARG A 963 -5.12 -25.25 -47.10
C ARG A 963 -3.75 -24.88 -46.50
N SER A 964 -3.71 -24.42 -45.25
CA SER A 964 -2.45 -24.14 -44.55
C SER A 964 -1.61 -25.41 -44.35
N LEU A 965 -2.24 -26.52 -43.98
CA LEU A 965 -1.57 -27.83 -43.86
C LEU A 965 -1.08 -28.33 -45.22
N GLU A 966 -1.83 -28.12 -46.29
CA GLU A 966 -1.39 -28.44 -47.64
C GLU A 966 -0.18 -27.60 -48.06
N CYS A 967 -0.18 -26.28 -47.80
CA CYS A 967 0.98 -25.39 -48.03
C CYS A 967 2.23 -25.81 -47.24
N LEU A 968 2.05 -26.22 -45.98
CA LEU A 968 3.14 -26.75 -45.15
C LEU A 968 3.67 -28.09 -45.67
N SER A 969 2.80 -29.00 -46.10
CA SER A 969 3.21 -30.28 -46.70
C SER A 969 4.00 -30.07 -48.01
N ARG A 970 3.69 -29.02 -48.77
CA ARG A 970 4.44 -28.63 -49.98
C ARG A 970 5.82 -28.05 -49.63
N LEU A 971 5.97 -27.37 -48.50
CA LEU A 971 7.27 -26.93 -47.97
C LEU A 971 8.12 -28.12 -47.50
N GLU A 972 7.52 -29.07 -46.77
CA GLU A 972 8.22 -30.28 -46.31
C GLU A 972 8.71 -31.14 -47.47
N THR A 973 7.87 -31.34 -48.49
CA THR A 973 8.27 -32.11 -49.68
C THR A 973 9.37 -31.42 -50.51
N GLN A 974 9.38 -30.09 -50.56
CA GLN A 974 10.47 -29.31 -51.20
C GLN A 974 11.78 -29.30 -50.39
N GLY A 975 11.73 -29.63 -49.10
CA GLY A 975 12.91 -29.83 -48.25
C GLY A 975 13.67 -31.13 -48.51
N THR A 976 13.07 -32.11 -49.19
CA THR A 976 13.63 -33.48 -49.30
C THR A 976 14.41 -33.79 -50.59
N ILE A 977 14.49 -32.88 -51.56
CA ILE A 977 15.30 -33.10 -52.79
C ILE A 977 16.74 -32.60 -52.55
N GLY A 978 17.41 -33.20 -51.57
CA GLY A 978 18.74 -32.77 -51.15
C GLY A 978 19.42 -33.68 -50.12
N GLY A 979 19.42 -34.99 -50.39
CA GLY A 979 20.48 -35.92 -49.94
C GLY A 979 20.58 -36.29 -48.45
N GLY A 980 20.48 -37.58 -48.17
CA GLY A 980 21.15 -38.23 -47.03
C GLY A 980 20.26 -38.67 -45.88
N GLU A 981 19.72 -39.88 -46.01
CA GLU A 981 19.36 -40.86 -44.97
C GLU A 981 19.22 -40.38 -43.52
N GLN A 982 17.98 -40.39 -42.99
CA GLN A 982 17.71 -40.89 -41.63
C GLN A 982 16.24 -41.33 -41.49
N GLU A 983 16.06 -42.34 -40.66
CA GLU A 983 14.95 -43.29 -40.62
C GLU A 983 13.56 -42.68 -40.44
N ARG A 984 12.63 -43.09 -41.31
CA ARG A 984 11.18 -42.87 -41.13
C ARG A 984 10.62 -43.84 -40.09
N VAL A 985 10.25 -43.36 -38.92
CA VAL A 985 9.17 -43.97 -38.13
C VAL A 985 7.86 -43.37 -38.61
N ARG A 986 7.12 -44.17 -39.37
CA ARG A 986 5.80 -43.86 -39.91
C ARG A 986 4.78 -44.13 -38.82
N VAL A 987 4.17 -43.10 -38.23
CA VAL A 987 2.95 -43.27 -37.43
C VAL A 987 1.81 -42.60 -38.19
N LEU A 988 0.94 -43.45 -38.74
CA LEU A 988 -0.37 -43.08 -39.29
C LEU A 988 -1.28 -42.64 -38.14
N PRO A 989 -2.04 -41.53 -38.27
CA PRO A 989 -3.17 -41.28 -37.39
C PRO A 989 -4.37 -42.08 -37.92
N GLN A 990 -4.59 -43.27 -37.35
CA GLN A 990 -5.94 -43.80 -37.23
C GLN A 990 -6.50 -43.24 -35.93
N HIS A 991 -7.49 -42.36 -36.01
CA HIS A 991 -8.73 -42.39 -35.23
C HIS A 991 -9.51 -41.11 -35.54
N ALA A 992 -10.48 -41.26 -36.44
CA ALA A 992 -11.65 -40.40 -36.52
C ALA A 992 -12.74 -41.07 -35.68
N PHE A 993 -13.23 -40.37 -34.67
CA PHE A 993 -14.64 -40.21 -34.31
C PHE A 993 -14.78 -39.09 -33.27
#